data_AF-A0AAX6SZI1-F1
#
_entry.id   AF-A0AAX6SZI1-F1
#
_cell.length_a   1.000
_cell.length_b   1.000
_cell.length_c   1.000
_cell.angle_alpha   90.00
_cell.angle_beta   90.00
_cell.angle_gamma   90.00
#
_symmetry.space_group_name_H-M   'P 1'
#
loop_
_entity.id
_entity.type
_entity.pdbx_description
1 polymer ?
#
loop_
_entity_poly.entity_id
_entity_poly.type
_entity_poly.pdbx_seq_one_letter_code
_entity_poly.pdbx_strand_id
1 'polypeptide(L)'
;MATTPVSLKRSPSASSLSSMSSVASSVSSKPSRTGLLTETSSRYARKISGTTALQEALKEKQQHIEQLLAERDLERAEVAKATSHVGEIEQELALARDGHDQHVLELEAKMDQLRTMVEAADREKVELLNQLEEEKRKVEDLQFRVEEESITKGDLEQKKQICEDPENTQTKLEHARIKELEQSLLFEKTKADKLQRELEDTRVATVSEKSRIMELEKDLALRVKEVTELRRRLESNKPAGDVDVSLSLLQEISSLQEKLEVTHTDHQREITSLKEQFGAREEMYQKEMKALHTATEKLSKDNESLRSKLNHANKENADVIALWKSKLETAIGSHQQAMEELKVSFSKGLGMETAELAELKTQIEKLRVDYQQEIENLQNKQVSERSAHAREMDALQAKLMNIIKEKENSLEAAKSKLDRAEDQHLVEMEDTLNKLQEAEIKVKELEVLQAKCSEQTKVIDHFTSQLKATEEKLLDLDVLQKASSEGKSEIEKLRQQLEAAEKQIKNLEIEKNAESGKASSITKELQGKELKLTSLQDNLSEVSQVKEALEKELQILKEKFADASEEAVSVQRSMQETVNKLHQKEKEFDKLSSELEKLRENLSDMEAKFRERDEREEHLLKAKEKLENDIAEIMKMSGDNSSQLTKMNDELRLKERCVEELQSQLTKANENASALQKNIGEITRKAEQSQQEATKKHEEEKQVLEGKLMDLEKKMETSNNQCQDLKARYEKTSFETKTKHEETLQNLQKMLLDTEEQLKSVQEENRGLMQEMEELRIQADKAEVAQTAEDAMQIMEQMTKEKTETLASLEDTKQTNAKLQNELDTLKENNLKNVEELNKSKELLTVENQKMEEFRKEMQLEGKAVSSRRFSDQPPVVLAPLLSCVGQSRETLKQAAAQKSQQLSALQEENVKLAEELGRSRDEVTSHQKLEEERSVLNNQLLEMKKRESEYIKETDEEKASLQKSIRVTSALLTEKDAELEKLRNEVTVLRGENASAKSLHSVVQTLESDKVKLELKVKNLELQLKENKRQLSSSSGNTDSQAEEDERAQESQQMIDFLNSVIVDLQRKNQDLKMKVEMMSEAALNGNGDDLNNYDSDDQEKQSKKKPRLFCDICDCFDLHDTEDCPTQAQISEDPPHSTHHGSRSEERPYCEICEMFGHWATNCNDDETF
;
A
#
# COMPACT_ATOMS: atom_id res chain seq x y z
N MET A 1 -8.69 9.38 63.52
CA MET A 1 -9.36 10.59 64.07
C MET A 1 -9.14 11.73 63.09
N ALA A 2 -10.09 12.65 62.97
CA ALA A 2 -10.00 13.79 62.05
C ALA A 2 -9.91 15.11 62.83
N THR A 3 -9.11 16.05 62.33
CA THR A 3 -9.39 17.51 62.30
C THR A 3 -8.30 18.24 61.50
N THR A 4 -8.70 18.90 60.42
CA THR A 4 -8.03 20.07 59.80
C THR A 4 -8.73 21.35 60.37
N PRO A 5 -8.50 22.62 59.93
CA PRO A 5 -7.68 23.12 58.79
C PRO A 5 -6.93 24.47 59.02
N VAL A 6 -6.39 25.07 57.92
CA VAL A 6 -6.07 26.53 57.73
C VAL A 6 -4.86 27.07 58.55
N SER A 7 -3.89 27.85 58.02
CA SER A 7 -3.68 28.46 56.67
C SER A 7 -2.23 28.91 56.37
N LEU A 8 -1.92 29.01 55.06
CA LEU A 8 -1.02 29.99 54.40
C LEU A 8 0.43 30.21 54.89
N LYS A 9 1.39 29.63 54.15
CA LYS A 9 2.14 30.34 53.07
C LYS A 9 2.83 29.33 52.14
N ARG A 10 3.10 29.72 50.88
CA ARG A 10 3.67 28.85 49.84
C ARG A 10 5.19 29.05 49.66
N SER A 11 5.90 27.96 49.41
CA SER A 11 7.22 27.95 48.78
C SER A 11 7.09 28.04 47.24
N PRO A 12 8.00 28.70 46.52
CA PRO A 12 8.05 28.66 45.05
C PRO A 12 8.96 27.52 44.55
N SER A 13 8.44 26.70 43.63
CA SER A 13 9.29 25.85 42.78
C SER A 13 9.77 26.66 41.58
N ALA A 14 11.04 26.50 41.17
CA ALA A 14 11.55 27.16 39.98
C ALA A 14 11.15 26.38 38.72
N SER A 15 10.40 27.03 37.82
CA SER A 15 10.05 26.51 36.49
C SER A 15 9.72 27.67 35.56
N SER A 16 10.11 27.56 34.29
CA SER A 16 9.63 28.35 33.15
C SER A 16 9.67 29.89 33.28
N LEU A 17 10.75 30.51 32.79
CA LEU A 17 10.72 31.90 32.31
C LEU A 17 11.44 32.00 30.95
N SER A 18 10.63 32.00 29.89
CA SER A 18 10.99 32.49 28.56
C SER A 18 10.05 33.64 28.20
N SER A 19 10.44 34.45 27.21
CA SER A 19 9.65 35.53 26.61
C SER A 19 9.44 36.78 27.46
N MET A 20 10.09 37.87 27.05
CA MET A 20 9.40 39.10 26.66
C MET A 20 10.26 39.83 25.63
N SER A 21 9.62 40.36 24.59
CA SER A 21 10.27 41.08 23.49
C SER A 21 9.78 42.52 23.40
N SER A 22 10.54 43.33 22.64
CA SER A 22 10.05 44.45 21.82
C SER A 22 10.08 45.88 22.36
N VAL A 23 10.18 46.79 21.37
CA VAL A 23 9.90 48.24 21.35
C VAL A 23 10.88 49.18 22.07
N ALA A 24 11.82 49.74 21.30
CA ALA A 24 11.78 51.18 20.93
C ALA A 24 12.89 51.55 19.93
N SER A 25 12.52 52.24 18.85
CA SER A 25 13.46 52.90 17.92
C SER A 25 13.76 54.33 18.40
N SER A 26 14.97 54.87 18.12
CA SER A 26 15.20 56.23 17.55
C SER A 26 16.58 56.87 17.82
N VAL A 27 17.15 57.44 16.76
CA VAL A 27 17.79 58.79 16.71
C VAL A 27 19.10 59.07 17.50
N SER A 28 20.21 58.92 16.77
CA SER A 28 21.34 59.86 16.56
C SER A 28 22.23 60.45 17.69
N SER A 29 23.45 60.81 17.24
CA SER A 29 24.30 61.92 17.68
C SER A 29 24.91 61.91 19.10
N LYS A 30 26.24 61.67 19.14
CA LYS A 30 27.17 62.27 20.13
C LYS A 30 26.93 63.79 20.22
N PRO A 31 27.13 64.44 21.39
CA PRO A 31 28.46 65.01 21.63
C PRO A 31 29.00 64.90 23.07
N SER A 32 30.30 65.18 23.17
CA SER A 32 31.18 65.16 24.34
C SER A 32 30.83 66.16 25.46
N ARG A 33 31.44 65.94 26.65
CA ARG A 33 32.49 66.83 27.25
C ARG A 33 32.31 67.16 28.76
N THR A 34 33.37 66.92 29.55
CA THR A 34 33.66 67.43 30.93
C THR A 34 32.68 67.10 32.07
N GLY A 35 33.13 66.88 33.31
CA GLY A 35 34.51 66.86 33.85
C GLY A 35 34.54 67.13 35.37
N LEU A 36 35.74 67.34 35.94
CA LEU A 36 36.03 67.70 37.35
C LEU A 36 35.71 66.58 38.40
N LEU A 37 36.45 66.38 39.51
CA LEU A 37 37.66 66.98 40.13
C LEU A 37 38.71 65.83 40.31
N THR A 38 40.04 65.99 40.35
CA THR A 38 40.92 66.62 41.40
C THR A 38 40.56 66.23 42.85
N GLU A 39 41.50 65.99 43.79
CA GLU A 39 42.94 66.30 43.83
C GLU A 39 43.75 65.40 44.80
N THR A 40 45.09 65.49 44.69
CA THR A 40 46.14 65.12 45.68
C THR A 40 46.52 63.64 45.95
N SER A 41 47.77 63.28 45.61
CA SER A 41 48.80 62.90 46.60
C SER A 41 50.21 62.87 46.00
N SER A 42 50.90 64.01 46.00
CA SER A 42 52.28 64.14 45.53
C SER A 42 53.29 63.66 46.59
N ARG A 43 53.25 62.38 46.97
CA ARG A 43 54.13 61.84 48.02
C ARG A 43 54.37 60.32 48.05
N TYR A 44 54.85 59.72 46.97
CA TYR A 44 55.83 58.60 47.02
C TYR A 44 56.46 58.33 45.64
N ALA A 45 57.57 59.02 45.35
CA ALA A 45 58.49 58.62 44.27
C ALA A 45 59.33 57.41 44.74
N ARG A 46 58.68 56.26 44.92
CA ARG A 46 59.36 54.99 45.21
C ARG A 46 59.60 54.29 43.88
N LYS A 47 60.87 54.08 43.51
CA LYS A 47 61.22 53.33 42.31
C LYS A 47 60.62 51.93 42.40
N ILE A 48 59.60 51.64 41.58
CA ILE A 48 59.31 50.26 41.20
C ILE A 48 60.50 49.84 40.35
N SER A 49 61.17 48.76 40.75
CA SER A 49 62.37 48.31 40.02
C SER A 49 61.97 47.82 38.64
N GLY A 50 62.80 48.08 37.62
CA GLY A 50 62.58 47.52 36.28
C GLY A 50 62.51 45.99 36.28
N THR A 51 63.15 45.36 37.27
CA THR A 51 63.04 43.91 37.52
C THR A 51 61.62 43.46 37.86
N THR A 52 60.81 44.29 38.55
CA THR A 52 59.43 43.93 38.94
C THR A 52 58.52 43.90 37.72
N ALA A 53 58.56 44.94 36.88
CA ALA A 53 57.80 44.97 35.62
C ALA A 53 58.25 43.86 34.65
N LEU A 54 59.56 43.53 34.62
CA LEU A 54 60.08 42.40 33.85
C LEU A 54 59.58 41.05 34.38
N GLN A 55 59.50 40.87 35.71
CA GLN A 55 58.94 39.67 36.33
C GLN A 55 57.44 39.55 36.10
N GLU A 56 56.69 40.64 36.13
CA GLU A 56 55.26 40.68 35.79
C GLU A 56 55.05 40.31 34.31
N ALA A 57 55.78 40.93 33.38
CA ALA A 57 55.72 40.58 31.96
C ALA A 57 56.14 39.13 31.66
N LEU A 58 57.17 38.60 32.35
CA LEU A 58 57.55 37.19 32.24
C LEU A 58 56.47 36.25 32.79
N LYS A 59 55.79 36.64 33.87
CA LYS A 59 54.68 35.87 34.46
C LYS A 59 53.45 35.87 33.56
N GLU A 60 53.11 37.01 32.94
CA GLU A 60 52.05 37.09 31.93
C GLU A 60 52.38 36.22 30.70
N LYS A 61 53.63 36.25 30.21
CA LYS A 61 54.06 35.37 29.10
C LYS A 61 54.04 33.89 29.48
N GLN A 62 54.42 33.53 30.71
CA GLN A 62 54.30 32.16 31.21
C GLN A 62 52.83 31.71 31.27
N GLN A 63 51.94 32.55 31.82
CA GLN A 63 50.49 32.27 31.86
C GLN A 63 49.88 32.14 30.45
N HIS A 64 50.32 32.96 29.49
CA HIS A 64 49.89 32.86 28.10
C HIS A 64 50.38 31.57 27.42
N ILE A 65 51.58 31.06 27.77
CA ILE A 65 52.07 29.76 27.29
C ILE A 65 51.24 28.62 27.91
N GLU A 66 50.94 28.69 29.21
CA GLU A 66 50.09 27.72 29.90
C GLU A 66 48.66 27.70 29.35
N GLN A 67 48.09 28.87 29.02
CA GLN A 67 46.79 28.99 28.35
C GLN A 67 46.81 28.34 26.95
N LEU A 68 47.80 28.66 26.10
CA LEU A 68 47.91 28.06 24.75
C LEU A 68 48.09 26.52 24.80
N LEU A 69 48.76 26.00 25.83
CA LEU A 69 48.89 24.55 26.04
C LEU A 69 47.55 23.92 26.45
N ALA A 70 46.78 24.58 27.33
CA ALA A 70 45.45 24.14 27.73
C ALA A 70 44.44 24.20 26.58
N GLU A 71 44.47 25.26 25.75
CA GLU A 71 43.66 25.41 24.54
C GLU A 71 43.96 24.28 23.55
N ARG A 72 45.23 24.05 23.21
CA ARG A 72 45.66 22.94 22.32
C ARG A 72 45.23 21.56 22.82
N ASP A 73 45.32 21.31 24.13
CA ASP A 73 44.95 20.00 24.67
C ASP A 73 43.43 19.83 24.84
N LEU A 74 42.66 20.94 24.89
CA LEU A 74 41.21 20.94 24.71
C LEU A 74 40.82 20.68 23.25
N GLU A 75 41.43 21.37 22.27
CA GLU A 75 41.27 21.10 20.83
C GLU A 75 41.50 19.62 20.51
N ARG A 76 42.56 19.02 21.07
CA ARG A 76 42.86 17.58 20.91
C ARG A 76 41.80 16.67 21.52
N ALA A 77 41.23 17.04 22.66
CA ALA A 77 40.13 16.28 23.27
C ALA A 77 38.85 16.39 22.45
N GLU A 78 38.57 17.55 21.86
CA GLU A 78 37.43 17.76 20.96
C GLU A 78 37.59 17.02 19.63
N VAL A 79 38.79 17.05 19.02
CA VAL A 79 39.10 16.25 17.82
C VAL A 79 38.98 14.75 18.11
N ALA A 80 39.54 14.26 19.22
CA ALA A 80 39.42 12.84 19.59
C ALA A 80 37.95 12.42 19.81
N LYS A 81 37.13 13.29 20.41
CA LYS A 81 35.69 13.08 20.58
C LYS A 81 34.94 13.10 19.24
N ALA A 82 35.31 13.99 18.33
CA ALA A 82 34.74 14.03 16.98
C ALA A 82 35.08 12.75 16.19
N THR A 83 36.32 12.26 16.27
CA THR A 83 36.73 10.99 15.66
C THR A 83 35.97 9.80 16.25
N SER A 84 35.77 9.76 17.58
CA SER A 84 34.91 8.73 18.22
C SER A 84 33.50 8.75 17.66
N HIS A 85 32.90 9.94 17.56
CA HIS A 85 31.51 10.09 17.11
C HIS A 85 31.33 9.78 15.61
N VAL A 86 32.34 10.06 14.78
CA VAL A 86 32.35 9.59 13.38
C VAL A 86 32.39 8.06 13.34
N GLY A 87 33.23 7.41 14.15
CA GLY A 87 33.27 5.94 14.24
C GLY A 87 31.97 5.30 14.73
N GLU A 88 31.29 5.94 15.70
CA GLU A 88 29.94 5.56 16.16
C GLU A 88 28.92 5.63 15.01
N ILE A 89 28.89 6.74 14.26
CA ILE A 89 27.99 6.94 13.10
C ILE A 89 28.32 5.98 11.96
N GLU A 90 29.60 5.70 11.69
CA GLU A 90 30.02 4.71 10.69
C GLU A 90 29.57 3.29 11.07
N GLN A 91 29.60 2.94 12.37
CA GLN A 91 29.09 1.67 12.87
C GLN A 91 27.56 1.58 12.81
N GLU A 92 26.83 2.63 13.15
CA GLU A 92 25.36 2.68 13.00
C GLU A 92 24.95 2.59 11.51
N LEU A 93 25.68 3.26 10.60
CA LEU A 93 25.47 3.16 9.16
C LEU A 93 25.79 1.77 8.60
N ALA A 94 26.79 1.06 9.15
CA ALA A 94 27.06 -0.33 8.79
C ALA A 94 25.89 -1.25 9.20
N LEU A 95 25.45 -1.17 10.46
CA LEU A 95 24.32 -1.96 10.96
C LEU A 95 23.00 -1.66 10.23
N ALA A 96 22.79 -0.39 9.82
CA ALA A 96 21.63 -0.01 9.01
C ALA A 96 21.68 -0.57 7.58
N ARG A 97 22.87 -0.73 6.99
CA ARG A 97 23.07 -1.40 5.69
C ARG A 97 22.84 -2.90 5.80
N ASP A 98 23.47 -3.57 6.77
CA ASP A 98 23.29 -5.01 7.00
C ASP A 98 21.81 -5.35 7.22
N GLY A 99 21.08 -4.54 7.99
CA GLY A 99 19.63 -4.69 8.20
C GLY A 99 18.78 -4.39 6.95
N HIS A 100 19.22 -3.49 6.07
CA HIS A 100 18.57 -3.26 4.78
C HIS A 100 18.76 -4.44 3.83
N ASP A 101 20.01 -4.90 3.65
CA ASP A 101 20.35 -6.02 2.78
C ASP A 101 19.63 -7.31 3.23
N GLN A 102 19.50 -7.54 4.54
CA GLN A 102 18.74 -8.67 5.06
C GLN A 102 17.23 -8.54 4.80
N HIS A 103 16.65 -7.32 4.84
CA HIS A 103 15.27 -7.10 4.42
C HIS A 103 15.07 -7.25 2.90
N VAL A 104 16.05 -6.90 2.07
CA VAL A 104 16.03 -7.15 0.62
C VAL A 104 15.99 -8.65 0.35
N LEU A 105 16.89 -9.43 0.96
CA LEU A 105 16.93 -10.90 0.84
C LEU A 105 15.62 -11.56 1.32
N GLU A 106 15.00 -11.05 2.39
CA GLU A 106 13.67 -11.51 2.82
C GLU A 106 12.56 -11.21 1.80
N LEU A 107 12.61 -10.06 1.12
CA LEU A 107 11.61 -9.68 0.10
C LEU A 107 11.81 -10.47 -1.19
N GLU A 108 13.06 -10.71 -1.61
CA GLU A 108 13.39 -11.59 -2.74
C GLU A 108 12.89 -13.02 -2.47
N ALA A 109 13.16 -13.59 -1.29
CA ALA A 109 12.66 -14.91 -0.90
C ALA A 109 11.11 -14.99 -0.89
N LYS A 110 10.42 -13.92 -0.45
CA LYS A 110 8.94 -13.83 -0.51
C LYS A 110 8.43 -13.70 -1.95
N MET A 111 9.13 -12.98 -2.82
CA MET A 111 8.81 -12.91 -4.25
C MET A 111 9.00 -14.24 -4.97
N ASP A 112 10.07 -14.98 -4.69
CA ASP A 112 10.31 -16.30 -5.26
C ASP A 112 9.30 -17.34 -4.75
N GLN A 113 8.89 -17.25 -3.48
CA GLN A 113 7.78 -18.06 -2.95
C GLN A 113 6.45 -17.74 -3.67
N LEU A 114 6.14 -16.46 -3.90
CA LEU A 114 4.96 -16.04 -4.67
C LEU A 114 5.02 -16.54 -6.12
N ARG A 115 6.17 -16.41 -6.80
CA ARG A 115 6.36 -16.93 -8.17
C ARG A 115 6.16 -18.44 -8.22
N THR A 116 6.71 -19.17 -7.27
CA THR A 116 6.55 -20.64 -7.15
C THR A 116 5.08 -21.04 -6.99
N MET A 117 4.28 -20.27 -6.24
CA MET A 117 2.84 -20.52 -6.08
C MET A 117 2.04 -20.20 -7.35
N VAL A 118 2.38 -19.14 -8.09
CA VAL A 118 1.77 -18.84 -9.39
C VAL A 118 2.11 -19.94 -10.40
N GLU A 119 3.37 -20.35 -10.48
CA GLU A 119 3.81 -21.47 -11.33
C GLU A 119 3.14 -22.80 -10.95
N ALA A 120 2.76 -23.01 -9.68
CA ALA A 120 1.97 -24.17 -9.27
C ALA A 120 0.51 -24.06 -9.74
N ALA A 121 -0.14 -22.92 -9.54
CA ALA A 121 -1.52 -22.69 -9.96
C ALA A 121 -1.71 -22.74 -11.49
N ASP A 122 -0.78 -22.21 -12.28
CA ASP A 122 -0.82 -22.32 -13.74
C ASP A 122 -0.57 -23.76 -14.22
N ARG A 123 0.22 -24.57 -13.48
CA ARG A 123 0.34 -26.02 -13.76
C ARG A 123 -0.96 -26.77 -13.46
N GLU A 124 -1.58 -26.57 -12.29
CA GLU A 124 -2.88 -27.17 -11.98
C GLU A 124 -3.96 -26.79 -13.02
N LYS A 125 -3.99 -25.52 -13.44
CA LYS A 125 -4.86 -25.02 -14.51
C LYS A 125 -4.61 -25.71 -15.85
N VAL A 126 -3.35 -25.94 -16.24
CA VAL A 126 -3.02 -26.70 -17.47
C VAL A 126 -3.40 -28.18 -17.33
N GLU A 127 -3.19 -28.80 -16.16
CA GLU A 127 -3.61 -30.19 -15.92
C GLU A 127 -5.13 -30.35 -15.95
N LEU A 128 -5.89 -29.43 -15.34
CA LEU A 128 -7.35 -29.41 -15.39
C LEU A 128 -7.88 -29.17 -16.81
N LEU A 129 -7.24 -28.30 -17.61
CA LEU A 129 -7.58 -28.10 -19.02
C LEU A 129 -7.30 -29.37 -19.85
N ASN A 130 -6.18 -30.05 -19.62
CA ASN A 130 -5.86 -31.32 -20.29
C ASN A 130 -6.86 -32.42 -19.92
N GLN A 131 -7.23 -32.54 -18.63
CA GLN A 131 -8.27 -33.47 -18.18
C GLN A 131 -9.62 -33.16 -18.84
N LEU A 132 -10.02 -31.88 -18.92
CA LEU A 132 -11.25 -31.47 -19.61
C LEU A 132 -11.22 -31.79 -21.11
N GLU A 133 -10.07 -31.61 -21.77
CA GLU A 133 -9.88 -31.96 -23.19
C GLU A 133 -9.92 -33.48 -23.43
N GLU A 134 -9.41 -34.28 -22.48
CA GLU A 134 -9.42 -35.74 -22.56
C GLU A 134 -10.81 -36.34 -22.23
N GLU A 135 -11.55 -35.77 -21.27
CA GLU A 135 -12.95 -36.14 -21.05
C GLU A 135 -13.85 -35.73 -22.22
N LYS A 136 -13.63 -34.59 -22.88
CA LYS A 136 -14.32 -34.26 -24.15
C LYS A 136 -14.06 -35.33 -25.21
N ARG A 137 -12.81 -35.76 -25.42
CA ARG A 137 -12.51 -36.85 -26.38
C ARG A 137 -13.19 -38.15 -26.00
N LYS A 138 -13.30 -38.50 -24.71
CA LYS A 138 -14.05 -39.69 -24.27
C LYS A 138 -15.54 -39.55 -24.55
N VAL A 139 -16.13 -38.38 -24.37
CA VAL A 139 -17.53 -38.10 -24.74
C VAL A 139 -17.72 -38.19 -26.25
N GLU A 140 -16.83 -37.62 -27.06
CA GLU A 140 -16.86 -37.69 -28.53
C GLU A 140 -16.72 -39.15 -29.04
N ASP A 141 -15.79 -39.93 -28.48
CA ASP A 141 -15.58 -41.34 -28.85
C ASP A 141 -16.75 -42.24 -28.41
N LEU A 142 -17.29 -42.03 -27.21
CA LEU A 142 -18.52 -42.71 -26.75
C LEU A 142 -19.73 -42.32 -27.61
N GLN A 143 -19.86 -41.05 -27.99
CA GLN A 143 -20.95 -40.58 -28.84
C GLN A 143 -20.85 -41.17 -30.25
N PHE A 144 -19.66 -41.18 -30.84
CA PHE A 144 -19.40 -41.84 -32.12
C PHE A 144 -19.72 -43.34 -32.07
N ARG A 145 -19.32 -44.04 -31.00
CA ARG A 145 -19.65 -45.46 -30.80
C ARG A 145 -21.13 -45.72 -30.55
N VAL A 146 -21.84 -44.83 -29.88
CA VAL A 146 -23.31 -44.91 -29.74
C VAL A 146 -23.99 -44.68 -31.08
N GLU A 147 -23.49 -43.78 -31.93
CA GLU A 147 -23.97 -43.61 -33.30
C GLU A 147 -23.68 -44.86 -34.18
N GLU A 148 -22.50 -45.47 -34.07
CA GLU A 148 -22.13 -46.71 -34.77
C GLU A 148 -22.99 -47.93 -34.32
N GLU A 149 -23.16 -48.14 -33.01
CA GLU A 149 -24.03 -49.18 -32.45
C GLU A 149 -25.52 -48.91 -32.78
N SER A 150 -25.93 -47.64 -32.93
CA SER A 150 -27.29 -47.27 -33.39
C SER A 150 -27.53 -47.52 -34.87
N ILE A 151 -26.55 -47.21 -35.74
CA ILE A 151 -26.62 -47.49 -37.19
C ILE A 151 -26.67 -48.99 -37.44
N THR A 152 -25.78 -49.76 -36.79
CA THR A 152 -25.75 -51.22 -36.93
C THR A 152 -26.99 -51.90 -36.33
N LYS A 153 -27.59 -51.34 -35.27
CA LYS A 153 -28.93 -51.74 -34.82
C LYS A 153 -30.00 -51.49 -35.89
N GLY A 154 -29.97 -50.35 -36.58
CA GLY A 154 -30.88 -50.05 -37.69
C GLY A 154 -30.77 -51.06 -38.84
N ASP A 155 -29.55 -51.39 -39.26
CA ASP A 155 -29.28 -52.43 -40.27
C ASP A 155 -29.76 -53.82 -39.83
N LEU A 156 -29.62 -54.14 -38.53
CA LEU A 156 -30.10 -55.40 -37.96
C LEU A 156 -31.63 -55.45 -37.83
N GLU A 157 -32.29 -54.36 -37.45
CA GLU A 157 -33.76 -54.29 -37.44
C GLU A 157 -34.34 -54.36 -38.86
N GLN A 158 -33.66 -53.77 -39.86
CA GLN A 158 -34.02 -53.91 -41.27
C GLN A 158 -33.84 -55.36 -41.78
N LYS A 159 -32.81 -56.10 -41.33
CA LYS A 159 -32.68 -57.56 -41.56
C LYS A 159 -33.74 -58.39 -40.82
N LYS A 160 -34.12 -57.98 -39.61
CA LYS A 160 -35.12 -58.65 -38.77
C LYS A 160 -36.50 -58.69 -39.42
N GLN A 161 -36.76 -57.74 -40.33
CA GLN A 161 -37.97 -57.68 -41.15
C GLN A 161 -37.98 -58.69 -42.32
N ILE A 162 -36.97 -59.57 -42.43
CA ILE A 162 -36.78 -60.53 -43.53
C ILE A 162 -36.70 -62.01 -43.05
N CYS A 163 -36.61 -62.29 -41.75
CA CYS A 163 -36.63 -63.67 -41.21
C CYS A 163 -37.33 -63.80 -39.85
N GLU A 164 -38.09 -64.87 -39.68
CA GLU A 164 -38.81 -65.24 -38.45
C GLU A 164 -38.04 -66.32 -37.67
N ASP A 165 -37.97 -66.15 -36.34
CA ASP A 165 -37.39 -67.05 -35.31
C ASP A 165 -35.87 -67.38 -35.33
N PRO A 166 -35.21 -67.61 -34.16
CA PRO A 166 -35.55 -67.19 -32.80
C PRO A 166 -34.33 -66.73 -31.94
N GLU A 167 -33.65 -65.62 -32.27
CA GLU A 167 -32.50 -65.10 -31.49
C GLU A 167 -32.88 -64.30 -30.23
N ASN A 168 -33.39 -64.99 -29.21
CA ASN A 168 -34.01 -64.40 -28.00
C ASN A 168 -33.07 -64.34 -26.76
N THR A 169 -31.76 -64.51 -26.96
CA THR A 169 -30.72 -64.46 -25.90
C THR A 169 -29.62 -63.43 -26.20
N GLN A 170 -29.04 -63.48 -27.42
CA GLN A 170 -28.11 -62.49 -27.97
C GLN A 170 -28.65 -61.07 -27.76
N THR A 171 -29.86 -60.81 -28.28
CA THR A 171 -30.58 -59.54 -28.17
C THR A 171 -30.83 -59.08 -26.73
N LYS A 172 -30.94 -60.00 -25.75
CA LYS A 172 -31.13 -59.63 -24.33
C LYS A 172 -29.83 -59.24 -23.64
N LEU A 173 -28.72 -59.90 -23.98
CA LEU A 173 -27.39 -59.48 -23.51
C LEU A 173 -27.01 -58.12 -24.10
N GLU A 174 -27.34 -57.89 -25.37
CA GLU A 174 -27.18 -56.59 -26.03
C GLU A 174 -28.06 -55.51 -25.37
N HIS A 175 -29.35 -55.77 -25.10
CA HIS A 175 -30.20 -54.81 -24.37
C HIS A 175 -29.75 -54.57 -22.93
N ALA A 176 -29.17 -55.56 -22.25
CA ALA A 176 -28.60 -55.37 -20.91
C ALA A 176 -27.34 -54.49 -20.96
N ARG A 177 -26.43 -54.75 -21.92
CA ARG A 177 -25.20 -53.99 -22.13
C ARG A 177 -25.48 -52.56 -22.60
N ILE A 178 -26.47 -52.38 -23.47
CA ILE A 178 -27.00 -51.05 -23.85
C ILE A 178 -27.51 -50.33 -22.60
N LYS A 179 -28.25 -50.99 -21.71
CA LYS A 179 -28.69 -50.38 -20.44
C LYS A 179 -27.56 -49.98 -19.50
N GLU A 180 -26.50 -50.78 -19.39
CA GLU A 180 -25.32 -50.43 -18.60
C GLU A 180 -24.56 -49.23 -19.21
N LEU A 181 -24.48 -49.17 -20.55
CA LEU A 181 -23.91 -48.03 -21.27
C LEU A 181 -24.80 -46.77 -21.16
N GLU A 182 -26.13 -46.91 -21.24
CA GLU A 182 -27.10 -45.84 -20.99
C GLU A 182 -26.98 -45.30 -19.56
N GLN A 183 -26.86 -46.16 -18.54
CA GLN A 183 -26.64 -45.73 -17.15
C GLN A 183 -25.28 -45.07 -16.95
N SER A 184 -24.22 -45.58 -17.57
CA SER A 184 -22.87 -45.01 -17.49
C SER A 184 -22.81 -43.64 -18.19
N LEU A 185 -23.44 -43.52 -19.35
CA LEU A 185 -23.60 -42.27 -20.10
C LEU A 185 -24.46 -41.28 -19.31
N LEU A 186 -25.53 -41.72 -18.63
CA LEU A 186 -26.34 -40.85 -17.78
C LEU A 186 -25.55 -40.35 -16.56
N PHE A 187 -24.73 -41.20 -15.94
CA PHE A 187 -23.88 -40.82 -14.81
C PHE A 187 -22.82 -39.79 -15.23
N GLU A 188 -22.06 -40.08 -16.29
CA GLU A 188 -21.02 -39.16 -16.79
C GLU A 188 -21.63 -37.89 -17.39
N LYS A 189 -22.80 -37.95 -18.02
CA LYS A 189 -23.57 -36.76 -18.39
C LYS A 189 -24.00 -35.95 -17.16
N THR A 190 -24.46 -36.58 -16.09
CA THR A 190 -24.83 -35.87 -14.85
C THR A 190 -23.61 -35.19 -14.19
N LYS A 191 -22.43 -35.82 -14.30
CA LYS A 191 -21.13 -35.28 -13.85
C LYS A 191 -20.63 -34.14 -14.74
N ALA A 192 -20.76 -34.26 -16.06
CA ALA A 192 -20.50 -33.18 -17.01
C ALA A 192 -21.47 -32.00 -16.82
N ASP A 193 -22.78 -32.25 -16.69
CA ASP A 193 -23.80 -31.24 -16.41
C ASP A 193 -23.55 -30.54 -15.06
N LYS A 194 -22.91 -31.22 -14.09
CA LYS A 194 -22.51 -30.63 -12.80
C LYS A 194 -21.28 -29.74 -12.94
N LEU A 195 -20.22 -30.22 -13.60
CA LEU A 195 -19.04 -29.41 -13.90
C LEU A 195 -19.39 -28.20 -14.78
N GLN A 196 -20.29 -28.37 -15.75
CA GLN A 196 -20.80 -27.29 -16.59
C GLN A 196 -21.67 -26.31 -15.81
N ARG A 197 -22.41 -26.75 -14.77
CA ARG A 197 -23.06 -25.84 -13.82
C ARG A 197 -22.05 -25.09 -12.96
N GLU A 198 -21.03 -25.74 -12.41
CA GLU A 198 -19.99 -25.08 -11.62
C GLU A 198 -19.16 -24.08 -12.46
N LEU A 199 -18.94 -24.38 -13.74
CA LEU A 199 -18.32 -23.48 -14.72
C LEU A 199 -19.27 -22.34 -15.14
N GLU A 200 -20.57 -22.60 -15.30
CA GLU A 200 -21.57 -21.55 -15.56
C GLU A 200 -21.81 -20.65 -14.34
N ASP A 201 -21.81 -21.19 -13.12
CA ASP A 201 -21.95 -20.44 -11.87
C ASP A 201 -20.74 -19.53 -11.64
N THR A 202 -19.51 -20.00 -11.91
CA THR A 202 -18.31 -19.16 -11.89
C THR A 202 -18.27 -18.16 -13.06
N ARG A 203 -18.82 -18.51 -14.23
CA ARG A 203 -19.01 -17.57 -15.35
C ARG A 203 -20.06 -16.51 -15.01
N VAL A 204 -21.16 -16.87 -14.35
CA VAL A 204 -22.22 -15.98 -13.88
C VAL A 204 -21.71 -15.07 -12.76
N ALA A 205 -20.91 -15.57 -11.83
CA ALA A 205 -20.20 -14.73 -10.86
C ALA A 205 -19.30 -13.71 -11.57
N THR A 206 -18.47 -14.16 -12.51
CA THR A 206 -17.57 -13.29 -13.31
C THR A 206 -18.34 -12.28 -14.17
N VAL A 207 -19.47 -12.68 -14.76
CA VAL A 207 -20.36 -11.81 -15.55
C VAL A 207 -21.12 -10.84 -14.64
N SER A 208 -21.51 -11.24 -13.43
CA SER A 208 -22.15 -10.35 -12.46
C SER A 208 -21.19 -9.27 -11.95
N GLU A 209 -19.93 -9.62 -11.68
CA GLU A 209 -18.91 -8.64 -11.28
C GLU A 209 -18.46 -7.80 -12.48
N LYS A 210 -18.41 -8.35 -13.71
CA LYS A 210 -18.22 -7.54 -14.94
C LYS A 210 -19.40 -6.60 -15.20
N SER A 211 -20.63 -7.02 -14.92
CA SER A 211 -21.82 -6.16 -14.99
C SER A 211 -21.80 -5.09 -13.92
N ARG A 212 -21.35 -5.41 -12.70
CA ARG A 212 -21.11 -4.45 -11.62
C ARG A 212 -20.04 -3.43 -11.99
N ILE A 213 -18.95 -3.87 -12.62
CA ILE A 213 -17.91 -2.98 -13.16
C ILE A 213 -18.50 -2.08 -14.24
N MET A 214 -19.23 -2.61 -15.23
CA MET A 214 -19.90 -1.80 -16.26
C MET A 214 -20.96 -0.84 -15.69
N GLU A 215 -21.65 -1.21 -14.61
CA GLU A 215 -22.60 -0.32 -13.92
C GLU A 215 -21.86 0.79 -13.14
N LEU A 216 -20.74 0.47 -12.48
CA LEU A 216 -19.86 1.46 -11.84
C LEU A 216 -19.17 2.37 -12.86
N GLU A 217 -18.76 1.87 -14.03
CA GLU A 217 -18.21 2.65 -15.14
C GLU A 217 -19.28 3.57 -15.75
N LYS A 218 -20.51 3.08 -15.90
CA LYS A 218 -21.69 3.84 -16.35
C LYS A 218 -22.06 4.92 -15.34
N ASP A 219 -22.06 4.63 -14.05
CA ASP A 219 -22.27 5.61 -12.99
C ASP A 219 -21.13 6.62 -12.92
N LEU A 220 -19.86 6.20 -13.07
CA LEU A 220 -18.72 7.10 -13.18
C LEU A 220 -18.86 8.02 -14.40
N ALA A 221 -19.26 7.49 -15.56
CA ALA A 221 -19.53 8.27 -16.77
C ALA A 221 -20.74 9.21 -16.62
N LEU A 222 -21.76 8.82 -15.85
CA LEU A 222 -22.88 9.69 -15.48
C LEU A 222 -22.43 10.78 -14.51
N ARG A 223 -21.63 10.49 -13.49
CA ARG A 223 -21.04 11.50 -12.59
C ARG A 223 -20.09 12.45 -13.32
N VAL A 224 -19.30 11.99 -14.28
CA VAL A 224 -18.49 12.86 -15.15
C VAL A 224 -19.37 13.74 -16.05
N LYS A 225 -20.49 13.21 -16.57
CA LYS A 225 -21.49 14.01 -17.29
C LYS A 225 -22.21 15.02 -16.40
N GLU A 226 -22.56 14.66 -15.16
CA GLU A 226 -23.11 15.58 -14.17
C GLU A 226 -22.09 16.68 -13.80
N VAL A 227 -20.83 16.34 -13.55
CA VAL A 227 -19.78 17.32 -13.22
C VAL A 227 -19.50 18.26 -14.39
N THR A 228 -19.49 17.76 -15.63
CA THR A 228 -19.33 18.61 -16.83
C THR A 228 -20.57 19.46 -17.10
N GLU A 229 -21.78 18.94 -16.89
CA GLU A 229 -23.03 19.69 -16.99
C GLU A 229 -23.18 20.74 -15.88
N LEU A 230 -22.74 20.44 -14.65
CA LEU A 230 -22.72 21.37 -13.52
C LEU A 230 -21.69 22.49 -13.74
N ARG A 231 -20.48 22.16 -14.24
CA ARG A 231 -19.51 23.17 -14.69
C ARG A 231 -20.10 24.04 -15.80
N ARG A 232 -20.70 23.43 -16.84
CA ARG A 232 -21.37 24.15 -17.94
C ARG A 232 -22.51 25.06 -17.45
N ARG A 233 -23.25 24.65 -16.40
CA ARG A 233 -24.31 25.47 -15.76
C ARG A 233 -23.75 26.60 -14.89
N LEU A 234 -22.61 26.41 -14.25
CA LEU A 234 -21.84 27.50 -13.61
C LEU A 234 -21.42 28.54 -14.67
N GLU A 235 -20.82 28.07 -15.77
CA GLU A 235 -20.39 28.92 -16.90
C GLU A 235 -21.55 29.69 -17.58
N SER A 236 -22.76 29.12 -17.63
CA SER A 236 -23.87 29.68 -18.43
C SER A 236 -24.83 30.61 -17.68
N ASN A 237 -24.87 30.58 -16.34
CA ASN A 237 -25.96 31.19 -15.59
C ASN A 237 -25.70 32.66 -15.20
N LYS A 238 -25.95 33.56 -16.15
CA LYS A 238 -26.09 35.00 -15.88
C LYS A 238 -27.56 35.29 -15.48
N PRO A 239 -27.86 35.60 -14.21
CA PRO A 239 -29.24 35.60 -13.71
C PRO A 239 -30.01 36.89 -14.06
N ALA A 240 -31.32 36.76 -14.22
CA ALA A 240 -32.24 37.89 -14.36
C ALA A 240 -33.59 37.59 -13.69
N GLY A 241 -33.90 38.33 -12.61
CA GLY A 241 -35.28 38.58 -12.18
C GLY A 241 -35.94 37.62 -11.17
N ASP A 242 -35.48 37.62 -9.92
CA ASP A 242 -36.35 37.99 -8.79
C ASP A 242 -35.48 38.63 -7.71
N VAL A 243 -35.92 39.70 -7.04
CA VAL A 243 -35.01 40.78 -6.63
C VAL A 243 -34.56 40.73 -5.16
N ASP A 244 -35.45 40.51 -4.19
CA ASP A 244 -35.14 40.85 -2.80
C ASP A 244 -34.35 39.75 -2.04
N VAL A 245 -34.88 38.52 -1.96
CA VAL A 245 -34.17 37.39 -1.35
C VAL A 245 -32.92 37.02 -2.15
N SER A 246 -33.01 37.08 -3.48
CA SER A 246 -31.88 36.82 -4.37
C SER A 246 -30.78 37.86 -4.23
N LEU A 247 -31.03 39.11 -3.82
CA LEU A 247 -29.97 40.10 -3.66
C LEU A 247 -29.02 39.75 -2.52
N SER A 248 -29.53 39.32 -1.37
CA SER A 248 -28.65 38.89 -0.26
C SER A 248 -27.84 37.65 -0.64
N LEU A 249 -28.44 36.69 -1.33
CA LEU A 249 -27.75 35.48 -1.78
C LEU A 249 -26.77 35.77 -2.93
N LEU A 250 -27.10 36.65 -3.88
CA LEU A 250 -26.16 37.11 -4.91
C LEU A 250 -25.01 37.92 -4.29
N GLN A 251 -25.25 38.71 -3.26
CA GLN A 251 -24.20 39.51 -2.62
C GLN A 251 -23.25 38.61 -1.79
N GLU A 252 -23.77 37.56 -1.15
CA GLU A 252 -22.95 36.54 -0.50
C GLU A 252 -22.19 35.68 -1.51
N ILE A 253 -22.84 35.21 -2.59
CA ILE A 253 -22.19 34.49 -3.69
C ILE A 253 -21.15 35.38 -4.38
N SER A 254 -21.43 36.67 -4.60
CA SER A 254 -20.47 37.62 -5.18
C SER A 254 -19.30 37.88 -4.25
N SER A 255 -19.52 37.96 -2.92
CA SER A 255 -18.43 38.07 -1.94
C SER A 255 -17.60 36.80 -1.87
N LEU A 256 -18.21 35.62 -2.06
CA LEU A 256 -17.48 34.35 -2.14
C LEU A 256 -16.72 34.21 -3.47
N GLN A 257 -17.29 34.64 -4.59
CA GLN A 257 -16.61 34.69 -5.90
C GLN A 257 -15.48 35.72 -5.91
N GLU A 258 -15.67 36.90 -5.33
CA GLU A 258 -14.64 37.92 -5.14
C GLU A 258 -13.51 37.40 -4.25
N LYS A 259 -13.83 36.74 -3.13
CA LYS A 259 -12.81 36.07 -2.29
C LYS A 259 -12.09 34.96 -3.06
N LEU A 260 -12.80 34.18 -3.86
CA LEU A 260 -12.20 33.07 -4.60
C LEU A 260 -11.27 33.60 -5.71
N GLU A 261 -11.65 34.65 -6.44
CA GLU A 261 -10.77 35.36 -7.39
C GLU A 261 -9.61 36.08 -6.69
N VAL A 262 -9.83 36.73 -5.54
CA VAL A 262 -8.73 37.31 -4.74
C VAL A 262 -7.74 36.21 -4.37
N THR A 263 -8.18 35.10 -3.77
CA THR A 263 -7.29 33.98 -3.44
C THR A 263 -6.66 33.35 -4.68
N HIS A 264 -7.36 33.26 -5.82
CA HIS A 264 -6.80 32.77 -7.07
C HIS A 264 -5.70 33.69 -7.60
N THR A 265 -5.89 35.02 -7.55
CA THR A 265 -4.83 35.99 -7.89
C THR A 265 -3.70 36.03 -6.85
N ASP A 266 -3.97 35.74 -5.57
CA ASP A 266 -2.93 35.58 -4.54
C ASP A 266 -2.05 34.37 -4.86
N HIS A 267 -2.64 33.17 -5.03
CA HIS A 267 -1.92 31.97 -5.43
C HIS A 267 -1.20 32.15 -6.77
N GLN A 268 -1.80 32.83 -7.76
CA GLN A 268 -1.16 33.09 -9.04
C GLN A 268 0.02 34.08 -8.90
N ARG A 269 -0.08 35.09 -8.03
CA ARG A 269 1.05 35.98 -7.69
C ARG A 269 2.15 35.24 -6.92
N GLU A 270 1.80 34.34 -6.02
CA GLU A 270 2.73 33.50 -5.27
C GLU A 270 3.45 32.51 -6.18
N ILE A 271 2.74 31.81 -7.07
CA ILE A 271 3.31 30.94 -8.11
C ILE A 271 4.25 31.73 -9.04
N THR A 272 3.91 32.96 -9.41
CA THR A 272 4.79 33.81 -10.21
C THR A 272 6.03 34.24 -9.42
N SER A 273 5.88 34.69 -8.17
CA SER A 273 7.02 35.07 -7.33
C SER A 273 7.96 33.89 -7.03
N LEU A 274 7.41 32.70 -6.77
CA LEU A 274 8.20 31.48 -6.61
C LEU A 274 8.97 31.13 -7.90
N LYS A 275 8.34 31.25 -9.08
CA LYS A 275 9.03 31.06 -10.37
C LYS A 275 10.14 32.09 -10.59
N GLU A 276 9.93 33.35 -10.23
CA GLU A 276 10.96 34.40 -10.29
C GLU A 276 12.10 34.12 -9.30
N GLN A 277 11.81 33.67 -8.07
CA GLN A 277 12.82 33.26 -7.08
C GLN A 277 13.63 32.05 -7.55
N PHE A 278 12.99 31.01 -8.10
CA PHE A 278 13.69 29.86 -8.66
C PHE A 278 14.54 30.25 -9.88
N GLY A 279 14.02 31.08 -10.79
CA GLY A 279 14.76 31.58 -11.95
C GLY A 279 15.97 32.43 -11.57
N ALA A 280 15.83 33.34 -10.60
CA ALA A 280 16.94 34.13 -10.07
C ALA A 280 18.00 33.25 -9.37
N ARG A 281 17.57 32.21 -8.66
CA ARG A 281 18.47 31.25 -8.00
C ARG A 281 19.19 30.34 -9.01
N GLU A 282 18.52 29.93 -10.09
CA GLU A 282 19.14 29.21 -11.20
C GLU A 282 20.16 30.10 -11.93
N GLU A 283 19.82 31.37 -12.22
CA GLU A 283 20.74 32.31 -12.87
C GLU A 283 21.96 32.60 -11.98
N MET A 284 21.78 32.65 -10.64
CA MET A 284 22.87 32.75 -9.67
C MET A 284 23.79 31.52 -9.71
N TYR A 285 23.24 30.30 -9.65
CA TYR A 285 24.05 29.08 -9.78
C TYR A 285 24.73 28.97 -11.15
N GLN A 286 24.10 29.43 -12.24
CA GLN A 286 24.75 29.50 -13.55
C GLN A 286 25.91 30.51 -13.57
N LYS A 287 25.83 31.63 -12.84
CA LYS A 287 26.94 32.60 -12.70
C LYS A 287 28.07 32.03 -11.86
N GLU A 288 27.75 31.37 -10.75
CA GLU A 288 28.70 30.70 -9.86
C GLU A 288 29.45 29.57 -10.56
N MET A 289 28.75 28.68 -11.28
CA MET A 289 29.37 27.63 -12.10
C MET A 289 30.30 28.18 -13.20
N LYS A 290 29.94 29.32 -13.83
CA LYS A 290 30.82 30.00 -14.81
C LYS A 290 32.06 30.62 -14.15
N ALA A 291 31.93 31.14 -12.94
CA ALA A 291 33.06 31.65 -12.15
C ALA A 291 34.00 30.51 -11.71
N LEU A 292 33.45 29.42 -11.17
CA LEU A 292 34.20 28.21 -10.79
C LEU A 292 34.92 27.58 -11.99
N HIS A 293 34.28 27.52 -13.16
CA HIS A 293 34.90 27.02 -14.39
C HIS A 293 36.09 27.92 -14.81
N THR A 294 35.93 29.24 -14.75
CA THR A 294 36.98 30.21 -15.07
C THR A 294 38.15 30.15 -14.07
N ALA A 295 37.86 29.96 -12.78
CA ALA A 295 38.86 29.74 -11.73
C ALA A 295 39.62 28.43 -11.95
N THR A 296 38.92 27.36 -12.35
CA THR A 296 39.51 26.05 -12.68
C THR A 296 40.43 26.14 -13.90
N GLU A 297 40.03 26.84 -14.97
CA GLU A 297 40.89 27.11 -16.11
C GLU A 297 42.17 27.87 -15.71
N LYS A 298 42.04 28.88 -14.83
CA LYS A 298 43.19 29.66 -14.34
C LYS A 298 44.15 28.78 -13.55
N LEU A 299 43.64 28.01 -12.59
CA LEU A 299 44.43 27.06 -11.79
C LEU A 299 45.09 25.98 -12.66
N SER A 300 44.48 25.57 -13.78
CA SER A 300 45.10 24.67 -14.75
C SER A 300 46.30 25.33 -15.45
N LYS A 301 46.13 26.56 -15.94
CA LYS A 301 47.20 27.33 -16.62
C LYS A 301 48.36 27.66 -15.66
N ASP A 302 48.05 27.97 -14.40
CA ASP A 302 49.04 28.20 -13.35
C ASP A 302 49.78 26.88 -12.98
N ASN A 303 49.09 25.74 -12.94
CA ASN A 303 49.71 24.42 -12.79
C ASN A 303 50.64 24.06 -13.96
N GLU A 304 50.25 24.32 -15.20
CA GLU A 304 51.11 24.11 -16.39
C GLU A 304 52.36 25.00 -16.34
N SER A 305 52.20 26.27 -15.93
CA SER A 305 53.30 27.22 -15.71
C SER A 305 54.27 26.73 -14.62
N LEU A 306 53.76 26.26 -13.48
CA LEU A 306 54.57 25.70 -12.40
C LEU A 306 55.27 24.39 -12.80
N ARG A 307 54.60 23.49 -13.53
CA ARG A 307 55.22 22.27 -14.10
C ARG A 307 56.33 22.61 -15.08
N SER A 308 56.14 23.64 -15.92
CA SER A 308 57.16 24.11 -16.85
C SER A 308 58.39 24.66 -16.11
N LYS A 309 58.20 25.50 -15.09
CA LYS A 309 59.27 26.01 -14.21
C LYS A 309 60.00 24.89 -13.47
N LEU A 310 59.27 23.92 -12.92
CA LEU A 310 59.86 22.75 -12.24
C LEU A 310 60.70 21.90 -13.19
N ASN A 311 60.23 21.67 -14.42
CA ASN A 311 61.00 20.97 -15.45
C ASN A 311 62.26 21.75 -15.87
N HIS A 312 62.18 23.08 -15.92
CA HIS A 312 63.34 23.94 -16.21
C HIS A 312 64.38 23.88 -15.09
N ALA A 313 63.99 24.05 -13.83
CA ALA A 313 64.88 23.96 -12.67
C ALA A 313 65.47 22.54 -12.50
N ASN A 314 64.70 21.49 -12.77
CA ASN A 314 65.21 20.11 -12.80
C ASN A 314 66.26 19.90 -13.90
N LYS A 315 66.09 20.54 -15.07
CA LYS A 315 67.11 20.51 -16.13
C LYS A 315 68.36 21.28 -15.74
N GLU A 316 68.22 22.49 -15.19
CA GLU A 316 69.37 23.29 -14.71
C GLU A 316 70.14 22.56 -13.62
N ASN A 317 69.45 21.92 -12.66
CA ASN A 317 70.08 21.04 -11.68
C ASN A 317 70.82 19.86 -12.33
N ALA A 318 70.24 19.22 -13.36
CA ALA A 318 70.90 18.13 -14.08
C ALA A 318 72.15 18.59 -14.84
N ASP A 319 72.09 19.75 -15.51
CA ASP A 319 73.21 20.35 -16.25
C ASP A 319 74.32 20.83 -15.29
N VAL A 320 73.96 21.38 -14.12
CA VAL A 320 74.89 21.75 -13.03
C VAL A 320 75.54 20.50 -12.42
N ILE A 321 74.78 19.42 -12.17
CA ILE A 321 75.32 18.14 -11.70
C ILE A 321 76.27 17.53 -12.75
N ALA A 322 75.96 17.62 -14.04
CA ALA A 322 76.84 17.17 -15.11
C ALA A 322 78.16 17.99 -15.16
N LEU A 323 78.06 19.32 -15.02
CA LEU A 323 79.23 20.20 -14.94
C LEU A 323 80.11 19.90 -13.72
N TRP A 324 79.52 19.69 -12.54
CA TRP A 324 80.27 19.31 -11.34
C TRP A 324 80.92 17.94 -11.45
N LYS A 325 80.24 16.94 -12.05
CA LYS A 325 80.84 15.64 -12.36
C LYS A 325 82.05 15.78 -13.28
N SER A 326 81.90 16.51 -14.40
CA SER A 326 83.00 16.74 -15.36
C SER A 326 84.18 17.48 -14.71
N LYS A 327 83.93 18.49 -13.85
CA LYS A 327 84.98 19.18 -13.08
C LYS A 327 85.68 18.24 -12.10
N LEU A 328 84.93 17.42 -11.36
CA LEU A 328 85.48 16.44 -10.42
C LEU A 328 86.34 15.39 -11.15
N GLU A 329 85.86 14.87 -12.26
CA GLU A 329 86.52 13.87 -13.09
C GLU A 329 87.82 14.43 -13.72
N THR A 330 87.80 15.69 -14.17
CA THR A 330 88.99 16.42 -14.62
C THR A 330 90.00 16.64 -13.48
N ALA A 331 89.53 17.02 -12.29
CA ALA A 331 90.39 17.21 -11.12
C ALA A 331 91.00 15.88 -10.63
N ILE A 332 90.24 14.78 -10.66
CA ILE A 332 90.73 13.42 -10.39
C ILE A 332 91.81 13.03 -11.41
N GLY A 333 91.57 13.25 -12.72
CA GLY A 333 92.56 12.97 -13.76
C GLY A 333 93.85 13.79 -13.60
N SER A 334 93.73 15.09 -13.30
CA SER A 334 94.88 15.96 -13.03
C SER A 334 95.66 15.52 -11.77
N HIS A 335 94.96 15.14 -10.71
CA HIS A 335 95.59 14.66 -9.47
C HIS A 335 96.25 13.28 -9.67
N GLN A 336 95.64 12.38 -10.44
CA GLN A 336 96.25 11.10 -10.85
C GLN A 336 97.52 11.33 -11.67
N GLN A 337 97.51 12.27 -12.62
CA GLN A 337 98.70 12.62 -13.40
C GLN A 337 99.81 13.18 -12.49
N ALA A 338 99.49 14.13 -11.61
CA ALA A 338 100.47 14.70 -10.66
C ALA A 338 101.03 13.63 -9.69
N MET A 339 100.21 12.67 -9.26
CA MET A 339 100.64 11.53 -8.45
C MET A 339 101.55 10.57 -9.22
N GLU A 340 101.30 10.35 -10.52
CA GLU A 340 102.17 9.52 -11.36
C GLU A 340 103.50 10.23 -11.68
N GLU A 341 103.49 11.56 -11.88
CA GLU A 341 104.70 12.38 -12.03
C GLU A 341 105.55 12.42 -10.74
N LEU A 342 104.91 12.50 -9.57
CA LEU A 342 105.55 12.33 -8.26
C LEU A 342 106.12 10.92 -8.08
N LYS A 343 105.40 9.89 -8.51
CA LYS A 343 105.82 8.48 -8.46
C LYS A 343 106.99 8.18 -9.40
N VAL A 344 107.01 8.77 -10.60
CA VAL A 344 108.14 8.73 -11.54
C VAL A 344 109.37 9.45 -10.97
N SER A 345 109.20 10.60 -10.32
CA SER A 345 110.33 11.31 -9.68
C SER A 345 110.86 10.61 -8.43
N PHE A 346 110.00 9.96 -7.62
CA PHE A 346 110.43 9.08 -6.52
C PHE A 346 111.15 7.80 -6.98
N SER A 347 110.86 7.28 -8.17
CA SER A 347 111.46 6.03 -8.69
C SER A 347 112.99 6.07 -8.91
N LYS A 348 113.64 7.22 -8.64
CA LYS A 348 115.06 7.48 -8.90
C LYS A 348 115.97 7.43 -7.67
N GLY A 349 115.47 7.03 -6.49
CA GLY A 349 116.29 6.89 -5.29
C GLY A 349 115.68 5.99 -4.21
N LEU A 350 116.53 5.52 -3.29
CA LEU A 350 116.23 4.73 -2.08
C LEU A 350 115.62 3.34 -2.32
N GLY A 351 116.50 2.33 -2.37
CA GLY A 351 116.14 0.91 -2.33
C GLY A 351 116.57 0.23 -1.03
N MET A 352 115.76 0.34 0.03
CA MET A 352 115.74 -0.65 1.13
C MET A 352 114.43 -0.61 1.92
N GLU A 353 113.94 0.58 2.27
CA GLU A 353 112.60 0.80 2.89
C GLU A 353 111.45 0.33 2.00
N THR A 354 111.71 0.20 0.69
CA THR A 354 110.79 -0.32 -0.32
C THR A 354 110.34 -1.76 -0.08
N ALA A 355 111.06 -2.56 0.72
CA ALA A 355 110.66 -3.93 1.04
C ALA A 355 109.49 -3.96 2.06
N GLU A 356 109.68 -3.34 3.22
CA GLU A 356 108.63 -3.26 4.27
C GLU A 356 107.44 -2.44 3.78
N LEU A 357 107.67 -1.34 3.05
CA LEU A 357 106.59 -0.56 2.43
C LEU A 357 105.82 -1.39 1.39
N ALA A 358 106.50 -2.24 0.60
CA ALA A 358 105.83 -3.13 -0.34
C ALA A 358 105.00 -4.20 0.38
N GLU A 359 105.52 -4.82 1.45
CA GLU A 359 104.79 -5.86 2.18
C GLU A 359 103.56 -5.30 2.92
N LEU A 360 103.70 -4.14 3.58
CA LEU A 360 102.58 -3.44 4.22
C LEU A 360 101.55 -2.97 3.17
N LYS A 361 102.01 -2.51 2.00
CA LYS A 361 101.13 -2.20 0.85
C LYS A 361 100.44 -3.45 0.28
N THR A 362 101.10 -4.60 0.25
CA THR A 362 100.48 -5.88 -0.17
C THR A 362 99.42 -6.33 0.83
N GLN A 363 99.63 -6.14 2.14
CA GLN A 363 98.62 -6.41 3.17
C GLN A 363 97.42 -5.45 3.06
N ILE A 364 97.66 -4.15 2.84
CA ILE A 364 96.60 -3.16 2.61
C ILE A 364 95.81 -3.46 1.34
N GLU A 365 96.48 -3.74 0.21
CA GLU A 365 95.78 -4.04 -1.05
C GLU A 365 95.04 -5.38 -0.98
N LYS A 366 95.56 -6.37 -0.23
CA LYS A 366 94.81 -7.61 0.06
C LYS A 366 93.54 -7.31 0.87
N LEU A 367 93.64 -6.61 2.00
CA LEU A 367 92.47 -6.23 2.79
C LEU A 367 91.46 -5.40 1.97
N ARG A 368 91.95 -4.55 1.07
CA ARG A 368 91.11 -3.77 0.14
C ARG A 368 90.38 -4.68 -0.85
N VAL A 369 91.04 -5.68 -1.42
CA VAL A 369 90.40 -6.70 -2.28
C VAL A 369 89.41 -7.55 -1.48
N ASP A 370 89.76 -7.98 -0.27
CA ASP A 370 88.86 -8.74 0.61
C ASP A 370 87.59 -7.93 0.93
N TYR A 371 87.71 -6.64 1.27
CA TYR A 371 86.55 -5.73 1.45
C TYR A 371 85.79 -5.44 0.15
N GLN A 372 86.48 -5.30 -0.99
CA GLN A 372 85.83 -5.11 -2.28
C GLN A 372 84.99 -6.34 -2.65
N GLN A 373 85.49 -7.54 -2.35
CA GLN A 373 84.79 -8.82 -2.55
C GLN A 373 83.60 -8.98 -1.60
N GLU A 374 83.73 -8.54 -0.34
CA GLU A 374 82.63 -8.51 0.64
C GLU A 374 81.51 -7.56 0.17
N ILE A 375 81.86 -6.36 -0.32
CA ILE A 375 80.91 -5.40 -0.89
C ILE A 375 80.24 -5.97 -2.15
N GLU A 376 80.99 -6.59 -3.06
CA GLU A 376 80.44 -7.24 -4.25
C GLU A 376 79.50 -8.42 -3.87
N ASN A 377 79.85 -9.21 -2.86
CA ASN A 377 78.99 -10.28 -2.35
C ASN A 377 77.69 -9.74 -1.75
N LEU A 378 77.74 -8.67 -0.95
CA LEU A 378 76.57 -8.02 -0.37
C LEU A 378 75.69 -7.34 -1.44
N GLN A 379 76.29 -6.73 -2.47
CA GLN A 379 75.59 -6.16 -3.61
C GLN A 379 74.90 -7.26 -4.44
N ASN A 380 75.62 -8.34 -4.79
CA ASN A 380 75.05 -9.48 -5.50
C ASN A 380 73.91 -10.13 -4.70
N LYS A 381 74.05 -10.25 -3.37
CA LYS A 381 72.97 -10.72 -2.50
C LYS A 381 71.75 -9.80 -2.56
N GLN A 382 71.92 -8.48 -2.35
CA GLN A 382 70.81 -7.52 -2.42
C GLN A 382 70.14 -7.49 -3.81
N VAL A 383 70.92 -7.64 -4.90
CA VAL A 383 70.38 -7.75 -6.26
C VAL A 383 69.61 -9.07 -6.46
N SER A 384 70.09 -10.18 -5.89
CA SER A 384 69.38 -11.46 -5.94
C SER A 384 68.07 -11.45 -5.15
N GLU A 385 68.03 -10.79 -4.00
CA GLU A 385 66.85 -10.60 -3.15
C GLU A 385 65.83 -9.68 -3.84
N ARG A 386 66.27 -8.54 -4.39
CA ARG A 386 65.43 -7.66 -5.21
C ARG A 386 64.89 -8.39 -6.46
N SER A 387 65.70 -9.24 -7.09
CA SER A 387 65.27 -10.08 -8.21
C SER A 387 64.24 -11.14 -7.80
N ALA A 388 64.36 -11.70 -6.59
CA ALA A 388 63.39 -12.66 -6.06
C ALA A 388 62.05 -11.96 -5.82
N HIS A 389 62.05 -10.84 -5.08
CA HIS A 389 60.82 -10.08 -4.82
C HIS A 389 60.18 -9.51 -6.09
N ALA A 390 60.97 -9.07 -7.09
CA ALA A 390 60.43 -8.70 -8.40
C ALA A 390 59.67 -9.87 -9.05
N ARG A 391 60.27 -11.07 -9.10
CA ARG A 391 59.63 -12.28 -9.64
C ARG A 391 58.41 -12.74 -8.83
N GLU A 392 58.40 -12.52 -7.51
CA GLU A 392 57.24 -12.78 -6.65
C GLU A 392 56.10 -11.80 -6.96
N MET A 393 56.40 -10.51 -7.12
CA MET A 393 55.43 -9.49 -7.53
C MET A 393 54.89 -9.74 -8.94
N ASP A 394 55.74 -10.09 -9.91
CA ASP A 394 55.33 -10.48 -11.27
C ASP A 394 54.40 -11.70 -11.24
N ALA A 395 54.71 -12.70 -10.41
CA ALA A 395 53.89 -13.90 -10.25
C ALA A 395 52.55 -13.62 -9.53
N LEU A 396 52.50 -12.65 -8.60
CA LEU A 396 51.26 -12.19 -7.98
C LEU A 396 50.41 -11.36 -8.94
N GLN A 397 51.02 -10.47 -9.73
CA GLN A 397 50.34 -9.72 -10.80
C GLN A 397 49.77 -10.67 -11.87
N ALA A 398 50.51 -11.70 -12.28
CA ALA A 398 50.04 -12.71 -13.23
C ALA A 398 48.84 -13.52 -12.67
N LYS A 399 48.87 -13.88 -11.38
CA LYS A 399 47.72 -14.52 -10.70
C LYS A 399 46.50 -13.58 -10.66
N LEU A 400 46.69 -12.32 -10.30
CA LEU A 400 45.63 -11.32 -10.24
C LEU A 400 45.01 -11.09 -11.63
N MET A 401 45.82 -10.94 -12.68
CA MET A 401 45.36 -10.81 -14.06
C MET A 401 44.57 -12.02 -14.55
N ASN A 402 44.98 -13.25 -14.16
CA ASN A 402 44.22 -14.45 -14.49
C ASN A 402 42.84 -14.47 -13.79
N ILE A 403 42.77 -14.07 -12.51
CA ILE A 403 41.51 -13.98 -11.75
C ILE A 403 40.61 -12.89 -12.36
N ILE A 404 41.15 -11.72 -12.68
CA ILE A 404 40.41 -10.64 -13.37
C ILE A 404 39.81 -11.18 -14.67
N LYS A 405 40.63 -11.81 -15.52
CA LYS A 405 40.18 -12.36 -16.80
C LYS A 405 39.14 -13.49 -16.65
N GLU A 406 39.24 -14.30 -15.61
CA GLU A 406 38.23 -15.32 -15.30
C GLU A 406 36.90 -14.68 -14.87
N LYS A 407 36.94 -13.58 -14.10
CA LYS A 407 35.74 -12.81 -13.72
C LYS A 407 35.16 -12.03 -14.90
N GLU A 408 35.97 -11.46 -15.77
CA GLU A 408 35.54 -10.83 -17.03
C GLU A 408 34.83 -11.84 -17.94
N ASN A 409 35.43 -13.01 -18.17
CA ASN A 409 34.79 -14.10 -18.93
C ASN A 409 33.48 -14.58 -18.29
N SER A 410 33.43 -14.66 -16.96
CA SER A 410 32.23 -15.06 -16.21
C SER A 410 31.11 -14.02 -16.33
N LEU A 411 31.47 -12.73 -16.26
CA LEU A 411 30.55 -11.60 -16.42
C LEU A 411 30.01 -11.53 -17.85
N GLU A 412 30.86 -11.73 -18.86
CA GLU A 412 30.44 -11.71 -20.26
C GLU A 412 29.55 -12.93 -20.61
N ALA A 413 29.87 -14.10 -20.04
CA ALA A 413 29.00 -15.27 -20.11
C ALA A 413 27.64 -15.02 -19.43
N ALA A 414 27.60 -14.27 -18.33
CA ALA A 414 26.37 -13.89 -17.65
C ALA A 414 25.54 -12.87 -18.45
N LYS A 415 26.16 -11.79 -18.97
CA LYS A 415 25.50 -10.85 -19.90
C LYS A 415 24.87 -11.57 -21.06
N SER A 416 25.63 -12.39 -21.79
CA SER A 416 25.09 -13.10 -22.96
C SER A 416 23.94 -14.07 -22.62
N LYS A 417 23.76 -14.48 -21.36
CA LYS A 417 22.58 -15.23 -20.92
C LYS A 417 21.39 -14.31 -20.65
N LEU A 418 21.63 -13.13 -20.07
CA LEU A 418 20.63 -12.08 -19.89
C LEU A 418 20.14 -11.57 -21.24
N ASP A 419 21.05 -11.18 -22.15
CA ASP A 419 20.72 -10.69 -23.50
C ASP A 419 19.80 -11.68 -24.25
N ARG A 420 20.12 -12.99 -24.17
CA ARG A 420 19.30 -14.06 -24.78
C ARG A 420 17.96 -14.29 -24.08
N ALA A 421 17.85 -14.00 -22.78
CA ALA A 421 16.59 -14.07 -22.05
C ALA A 421 15.72 -12.85 -22.35
N GLU A 422 16.31 -11.67 -22.51
CA GLU A 422 15.63 -10.47 -22.98
C GLU A 422 15.11 -10.65 -24.42
N ASP A 423 15.94 -11.14 -25.35
CA ASP A 423 15.51 -11.52 -26.71
C ASP A 423 14.35 -12.54 -26.70
N GLN A 424 14.45 -13.60 -25.87
CA GLN A 424 13.43 -14.64 -25.76
C GLN A 424 12.11 -14.08 -25.20
N HIS A 425 12.16 -13.24 -24.15
CA HIS A 425 10.97 -12.59 -23.60
C HIS A 425 10.37 -11.55 -24.54
N LEU A 426 11.17 -10.86 -25.36
CA LEU A 426 10.65 -9.98 -26.41
C LEU A 426 9.87 -10.77 -27.47
N VAL A 427 10.38 -11.94 -27.89
CA VAL A 427 9.66 -12.85 -28.79
C VAL A 427 8.37 -13.36 -28.13
N GLU A 428 8.40 -13.78 -26.87
CA GLU A 428 7.20 -14.23 -26.13
C GLU A 428 6.15 -13.13 -25.96
N MET A 429 6.58 -11.89 -25.75
CA MET A 429 5.71 -10.71 -25.69
C MET A 429 5.11 -10.36 -27.07
N GLU A 430 5.88 -10.46 -28.15
CA GLU A 430 5.35 -10.28 -29.51
C GLU A 430 4.36 -11.40 -29.87
N ASP A 431 4.66 -12.65 -29.51
CA ASP A 431 3.83 -13.82 -29.78
C ASP A 431 2.51 -13.80 -28.97
N THR A 432 2.52 -13.28 -27.74
CA THR A 432 1.30 -13.05 -26.94
C THR A 432 0.49 -11.85 -27.43
N LEU A 433 1.15 -10.77 -27.88
CA LEU A 433 0.49 -9.60 -28.44
C LEU A 433 -0.16 -9.92 -29.80
N ASN A 434 0.45 -10.76 -30.63
CA ASN A 434 -0.15 -11.30 -31.85
C ASN A 434 -1.40 -12.16 -31.54
N LYS A 435 -1.34 -13.05 -30.55
CA LYS A 435 -2.51 -13.84 -30.10
C LYS A 435 -3.62 -12.95 -29.54
N LEU A 436 -3.29 -11.83 -28.89
CA LEU A 436 -4.26 -10.84 -28.42
C LEU A 436 -4.92 -10.11 -29.61
N GLN A 437 -4.18 -9.69 -30.63
CA GLN A 437 -4.75 -9.09 -31.84
C GLN A 437 -5.66 -10.06 -32.59
N GLU A 438 -5.27 -11.34 -32.72
CA GLU A 438 -6.15 -12.38 -33.27
C GLU A 438 -7.45 -12.52 -32.47
N ALA A 439 -7.39 -12.50 -31.14
CA ALA A 439 -8.57 -12.55 -30.28
C ALA A 439 -9.46 -11.31 -30.45
N GLU A 440 -8.86 -10.11 -30.55
CA GLU A 440 -9.58 -8.86 -30.77
C GLU A 440 -10.30 -8.83 -32.14
N ILE A 441 -9.68 -9.40 -33.18
CA ILE A 441 -10.30 -9.58 -34.50
C ILE A 441 -11.50 -10.54 -34.40
N LYS A 442 -11.32 -11.70 -33.75
CA LYS A 442 -12.38 -12.70 -33.55
C LYS A 442 -13.56 -12.14 -32.73
N VAL A 443 -13.29 -11.28 -31.74
CA VAL A 443 -14.34 -10.55 -31.01
C VAL A 443 -15.11 -9.61 -31.94
N LYS A 444 -14.43 -8.80 -32.77
CA LYS A 444 -15.08 -7.89 -33.72
C LYS A 444 -15.93 -8.64 -34.77
N GLU A 445 -15.48 -9.83 -35.21
CA GLU A 445 -16.27 -10.70 -36.07
C GLU A 445 -17.53 -11.23 -35.38
N LEU A 446 -17.42 -11.64 -34.11
CA LEU A 446 -18.56 -12.08 -33.30
C LEU A 446 -19.53 -10.93 -33.00
N GLU A 447 -19.06 -9.71 -32.75
CA GLU A 447 -19.91 -8.51 -32.60
C GLU A 447 -20.71 -8.23 -33.87
N VAL A 448 -20.09 -8.35 -35.05
CA VAL A 448 -20.78 -8.21 -36.35
C VAL A 448 -21.80 -9.31 -36.59
N LEU A 449 -21.56 -10.53 -36.11
CA LEU A 449 -22.55 -11.62 -36.15
C LEU A 449 -23.70 -11.37 -35.15
N GLN A 450 -23.40 -10.96 -33.92
CA GLN A 450 -24.40 -10.60 -32.91
C GLN A 450 -25.29 -9.44 -33.38
N ALA A 451 -24.72 -8.43 -34.04
CA ALA A 451 -25.47 -7.34 -34.66
C ALA A 451 -26.47 -7.87 -35.70
N LYS A 452 -26.03 -8.76 -36.61
CA LYS A 452 -26.89 -9.42 -37.61
C LYS A 452 -28.00 -10.25 -36.97
N CYS A 453 -27.71 -11.01 -35.93
CA CYS A 453 -28.71 -11.77 -35.18
C CYS A 453 -29.73 -10.83 -34.51
N SER A 454 -29.29 -9.70 -33.92
CA SER A 454 -30.21 -8.71 -33.37
C SER A 454 -31.13 -8.09 -34.43
N GLU A 455 -30.63 -7.90 -35.66
CA GLU A 455 -31.39 -7.38 -36.78
C GLU A 455 -32.44 -8.39 -37.25
N GLN A 456 -32.08 -9.68 -37.31
CA GLN A 456 -33.00 -10.77 -37.57
C GLN A 456 -34.08 -10.89 -36.48
N THR A 457 -33.73 -10.74 -35.20
CA THR A 457 -34.70 -10.73 -34.10
C THR A 457 -35.73 -9.62 -34.27
N LYS A 458 -35.32 -8.37 -34.54
CA LYS A 458 -36.24 -7.24 -34.80
C LYS A 458 -37.22 -7.53 -35.96
N VAL A 459 -36.76 -8.22 -37.00
CA VAL A 459 -37.60 -8.64 -38.14
C VAL A 459 -38.60 -9.74 -37.72
N ILE A 460 -38.17 -10.71 -36.92
CA ILE A 460 -39.05 -11.76 -36.36
C ILE A 460 -40.09 -11.15 -35.42
N ASP A 461 -39.72 -10.22 -34.55
CA ASP A 461 -40.63 -9.50 -33.65
C ASP A 461 -41.68 -8.70 -34.44
N HIS A 462 -41.27 -8.08 -35.55
CA HIS A 462 -42.17 -7.36 -36.43
C HIS A 462 -43.21 -8.29 -37.09
N PHE A 463 -42.78 -9.44 -37.65
CA PHE A 463 -43.70 -10.43 -38.21
C PHE A 463 -44.59 -11.09 -37.14
N THR A 464 -44.06 -11.34 -35.94
CA THR A 464 -44.83 -11.86 -34.80
C THR A 464 -45.91 -10.86 -34.34
N SER A 465 -45.58 -9.57 -34.35
CA SER A 465 -46.54 -8.49 -34.05
C SER A 465 -47.61 -8.36 -35.14
N GLN A 466 -47.25 -8.51 -36.42
CA GLN A 466 -48.22 -8.57 -37.51
C GLN A 466 -49.15 -9.79 -37.38
N LEU A 467 -48.62 -10.97 -37.04
CA LEU A 467 -49.40 -12.19 -36.84
C LEU A 467 -50.44 -12.03 -35.73
N LYS A 468 -50.03 -11.58 -34.54
CA LYS A 468 -50.96 -11.28 -33.44
C LYS A 468 -52.05 -10.29 -33.84
N ALA A 469 -51.67 -9.21 -34.55
CA ALA A 469 -52.61 -8.22 -35.07
C ALA A 469 -53.48 -8.73 -36.25
N THR A 470 -53.26 -9.95 -36.74
CA THR A 470 -54.19 -10.68 -37.64
C THR A 470 -55.02 -11.73 -36.90
N GLU A 471 -54.50 -12.35 -35.83
CA GLU A 471 -55.25 -13.23 -34.94
C GLU A 471 -56.35 -12.47 -34.18
N GLU A 472 -56.06 -11.27 -33.64
CA GLU A 472 -57.06 -10.40 -33.04
C GLU A 472 -58.18 -10.03 -34.03
N LYS A 473 -57.84 -9.74 -35.29
CA LYS A 473 -58.82 -9.44 -36.34
C LYS A 473 -59.65 -10.66 -36.75
N LEU A 474 -59.11 -11.87 -36.62
CA LEU A 474 -59.87 -13.10 -36.84
C LEU A 474 -60.83 -13.37 -35.67
N LEU A 475 -60.43 -13.08 -34.43
CA LEU A 475 -61.29 -13.13 -33.25
C LEU A 475 -62.43 -12.10 -33.36
N ASP A 476 -62.15 -10.85 -33.75
CA ASP A 476 -63.17 -9.83 -34.02
C ASP A 476 -64.15 -10.26 -35.11
N LEU A 477 -63.66 -10.89 -36.19
CA LEU A 477 -64.51 -11.42 -37.25
C LEU A 477 -65.40 -12.57 -36.79
N ASP A 478 -64.93 -13.47 -35.92
CA ASP A 478 -65.75 -14.55 -35.38
C ASP A 478 -66.78 -14.03 -34.36
N VAL A 479 -66.44 -13.02 -33.56
CA VAL A 479 -67.39 -12.27 -32.72
C VAL A 479 -68.47 -11.59 -33.56
N LEU A 480 -68.11 -10.95 -34.68
CA LEU A 480 -69.06 -10.36 -35.63
C LEU A 480 -69.92 -11.42 -36.34
N GLN A 481 -69.34 -12.58 -36.66
CA GLN A 481 -70.06 -13.71 -37.25
C GLN A 481 -71.09 -14.30 -36.27
N LYS A 482 -70.73 -14.39 -34.99
CA LYS A 482 -71.62 -14.79 -33.89
C LYS A 482 -72.73 -13.77 -33.65
N ALA A 483 -72.42 -12.48 -33.56
CA ALA A 483 -73.43 -11.42 -33.48
C ALA A 483 -74.37 -11.41 -34.70
N SER A 484 -73.86 -11.76 -35.89
CA SER A 484 -74.67 -11.91 -37.12
C SER A 484 -75.60 -13.13 -37.09
N SER A 485 -75.18 -14.26 -36.51
CA SER A 485 -76.03 -15.45 -36.38
C SER A 485 -77.09 -15.29 -35.29
N GLU A 486 -76.72 -14.70 -34.14
CA GLU A 486 -77.64 -14.31 -33.07
C GLU A 486 -78.68 -13.30 -33.58
N GLY A 487 -78.25 -12.24 -34.29
CA GLY A 487 -79.13 -11.26 -34.90
C GLY A 487 -80.06 -11.82 -35.99
N LYS A 488 -79.62 -12.82 -36.77
CA LYS A 488 -80.51 -13.57 -37.68
C LYS A 488 -81.57 -14.35 -36.92
N SER A 489 -81.22 -14.98 -35.78
CA SER A 489 -82.21 -15.65 -34.93
C SER A 489 -83.25 -14.68 -34.36
N GLU A 490 -82.82 -13.46 -33.99
CA GLU A 490 -83.70 -12.44 -33.44
C GLU A 490 -84.63 -11.85 -34.51
N ILE A 491 -84.15 -11.65 -35.74
CA ILE A 491 -84.99 -11.28 -36.90
C ILE A 491 -86.05 -12.35 -37.18
N GLU A 492 -85.72 -13.64 -37.06
CA GLU A 492 -86.67 -14.73 -37.29
C GLU A 492 -87.72 -14.82 -36.15
N LYS A 493 -87.33 -14.59 -34.89
CA LYS A 493 -88.28 -14.40 -33.78
C LYS A 493 -89.19 -13.20 -34.02
N LEU A 494 -88.65 -12.06 -34.44
CA LEU A 494 -89.42 -10.84 -34.73
C LEU A 494 -90.40 -11.04 -35.89
N ARG A 495 -90.07 -11.86 -36.89
CA ARG A 495 -91.00 -12.28 -37.95
C ARG A 495 -92.17 -13.10 -37.41
N GLN A 496 -91.89 -14.10 -36.57
CA GLN A 496 -92.92 -14.91 -35.92
C GLN A 496 -93.80 -14.07 -34.98
N GLN A 497 -93.23 -13.08 -34.29
CA GLN A 497 -93.97 -12.11 -33.49
C GLN A 497 -94.81 -11.16 -34.35
N LEU A 498 -94.36 -10.76 -35.54
CA LEU A 498 -95.14 -9.95 -36.49
C LEU A 498 -96.37 -10.72 -36.99
N GLU A 499 -96.21 -11.99 -37.38
CA GLU A 499 -97.33 -12.84 -37.84
C GLU A 499 -98.32 -13.21 -36.70
N ALA A 500 -97.87 -13.13 -35.44
CA ALA A 500 -98.74 -13.19 -34.27
C ALA A 500 -99.45 -11.85 -34.02
N ALA A 501 -98.74 -10.71 -34.17
CA ALA A 501 -99.29 -9.37 -34.00
C ALA A 501 -100.39 -9.06 -35.03
N GLU A 502 -100.22 -9.45 -36.30
CA GLU A 502 -101.27 -9.32 -37.33
C GLU A 502 -102.57 -10.05 -36.96
N LYS A 503 -102.49 -11.15 -36.19
CA LYS A 503 -103.64 -11.88 -35.67
C LYS A 503 -104.22 -11.22 -34.40
N GLN A 504 -103.41 -10.53 -33.60
CA GLN A 504 -103.85 -9.80 -32.40
C GLN A 504 -104.47 -8.43 -32.70
N ILE A 505 -103.99 -7.73 -33.75
CA ILE A 505 -104.50 -6.42 -34.21
C ILE A 505 -106.01 -6.47 -34.54
N LYS A 506 -106.54 -7.64 -34.87
CA LYS A 506 -107.97 -7.83 -35.17
C LYS A 506 -108.89 -7.96 -33.94
N ASN A 507 -108.33 -8.07 -32.73
CA ASN A 507 -109.08 -8.33 -31.49
C ASN A 507 -108.89 -7.27 -30.38
N LEU A 508 -108.00 -6.28 -30.56
CA LEU A 508 -107.66 -5.28 -29.53
C LEU A 508 -107.96 -3.84 -29.97
N GLU A 509 -109.14 -3.66 -30.58
CA GLU A 509 -109.79 -2.35 -30.80
C GLU A 509 -110.55 -1.86 -29.53
N ILE A 510 -110.34 -2.57 -28.40
CA ILE A 510 -110.96 -2.37 -27.08
C ILE A 510 -109.82 -2.39 -26.04
N GLU A 511 -110.02 -1.72 -24.89
CA GLU A 511 -109.08 -1.65 -23.74
C GLU A 511 -107.87 -0.71 -23.88
N LYS A 512 -108.05 0.42 -24.58
CA LYS A 512 -107.30 1.64 -24.26
C LYS A 512 -107.80 2.23 -22.92
N ASN A 513 -107.04 2.05 -21.82
CA ASN A 513 -106.81 3.03 -20.73
C ASN A 513 -106.29 2.38 -19.41
N ALA A 514 -104.99 2.46 -19.11
CA ALA A 514 -104.40 2.63 -17.77
C ALA A 514 -102.86 2.77 -17.86
N GLU A 515 -102.25 3.68 -17.10
CA GLU A 515 -100.79 3.91 -17.08
C GLU A 515 -100.19 3.72 -15.65
N SER A 516 -98.85 3.66 -15.61
CA SER A 516 -97.94 3.85 -14.45
C SER A 516 -97.33 2.58 -13.81
N GLY A 517 -96.04 2.66 -13.44
CA GLY A 517 -95.33 1.53 -12.80
C GLY A 517 -93.79 1.54 -12.79
N LYS A 518 -93.08 2.69 -12.74
CA LYS A 518 -91.60 2.71 -12.64
C LYS A 518 -91.10 2.68 -11.18
N ALA A 519 -90.88 1.51 -10.59
CA ALA A 519 -90.20 1.36 -9.29
C ALA A 519 -89.58 -0.05 -9.08
N SER A 520 -88.27 -0.22 -9.33
CA SER A 520 -87.52 -1.43 -8.91
C SER A 520 -85.99 -1.29 -9.00
N SER A 521 -85.46 -0.49 -9.94
CA SER A 521 -84.03 -0.52 -10.30
C SER A 521 -83.04 0.10 -9.30
N ILE A 522 -83.49 0.95 -8.37
CA ILE A 522 -82.58 1.84 -7.61
C ILE A 522 -81.98 1.15 -6.36
N THR A 523 -82.68 0.18 -5.76
CA THR A 523 -82.28 -0.42 -4.48
C THR A 523 -80.96 -1.21 -4.55
N LYS A 524 -80.64 -1.81 -5.70
CA LYS A 524 -79.42 -2.61 -5.88
C LYS A 524 -78.15 -1.78 -6.11
N GLU A 525 -78.27 -0.51 -6.50
CA GLU A 525 -77.12 0.35 -6.83
C GLU A 525 -76.47 1.01 -5.60
N LEU A 526 -77.17 1.02 -4.45
CA LEU A 526 -76.67 1.60 -3.20
C LEU A 526 -75.76 0.63 -2.43
N GLN A 527 -76.16 -0.63 -2.26
CA GLN A 527 -75.34 -1.64 -1.55
C GLN A 527 -73.98 -1.87 -2.23
N GLY A 528 -73.91 -1.76 -3.57
CA GLY A 528 -72.65 -1.85 -4.33
C GLY A 528 -71.71 -0.65 -4.18
N LYS A 529 -72.16 0.46 -3.57
CA LYS A 529 -71.33 1.64 -3.24
C LYS A 529 -70.85 1.59 -1.78
N GLU A 530 -71.65 1.01 -0.89
CA GLU A 530 -71.34 0.83 0.54
C GLU A 530 -70.12 -0.11 0.74
N LEU A 531 -70.09 -1.26 0.05
CA LEU A 531 -68.95 -2.20 0.07
C LEU A 531 -67.64 -1.64 -0.52
N LYS A 532 -67.71 -0.58 -1.34
CA LYS A 532 -66.51 0.10 -1.86
C LYS A 532 -65.98 1.16 -0.89
N LEU A 533 -66.81 1.65 0.03
CA LEU A 533 -66.43 2.64 1.04
C LEU A 533 -65.58 2.01 2.15
N THR A 534 -65.91 0.79 2.60
CA THR A 534 -65.10 0.03 3.55
C THR A 534 -63.73 -0.34 2.97
N SER A 535 -63.68 -0.90 1.75
CA SER A 535 -62.41 -1.25 1.08
C SER A 535 -61.46 -0.06 0.90
N LEU A 536 -61.99 1.14 0.63
CA LEU A 536 -61.18 2.36 0.56
C LEU A 536 -60.69 2.85 1.93
N GLN A 537 -61.39 2.51 3.02
CA GLN A 537 -61.00 2.87 4.38
C GLN A 537 -59.92 1.92 4.93
N ASP A 538 -59.97 0.64 4.59
CA ASP A 538 -58.92 -0.34 4.92
C ASP A 538 -57.59 0.04 4.23
N ASN A 539 -57.63 0.29 2.92
CA ASN A 539 -56.47 0.77 2.13
C ASN A 539 -55.86 2.08 2.70
N LEU A 540 -56.69 2.99 3.22
CA LEU A 540 -56.21 4.23 3.84
C LEU A 540 -55.47 3.96 5.16
N SER A 541 -55.85 2.91 5.89
CA SER A 541 -55.16 2.48 7.11
C SER A 541 -53.79 1.84 6.81
N GLU A 542 -53.68 1.02 5.77
CA GLU A 542 -52.39 0.45 5.32
C GLU A 542 -51.43 1.55 4.87
N VAL A 543 -51.90 2.51 4.06
CA VAL A 543 -51.09 3.68 3.65
C VAL A 543 -50.66 4.51 4.86
N SER A 544 -51.48 4.61 5.91
CA SER A 544 -51.08 5.27 7.16
C SER A 544 -50.00 4.50 7.94
N GLN A 545 -50.03 3.17 7.94
CA GLN A 545 -48.99 2.34 8.56
C GLN A 545 -47.66 2.41 7.80
N VAL A 546 -47.70 2.37 6.46
CA VAL A 546 -46.52 2.57 5.61
C VAL A 546 -45.94 3.97 5.79
N LYS A 547 -46.79 5.01 5.91
CA LYS A 547 -46.35 6.37 6.25
C LYS A 547 -45.62 6.41 7.60
N GLU A 548 -46.16 5.81 8.64
CA GLU A 548 -45.50 5.74 9.94
C GLU A 548 -44.16 4.97 9.92
N ALA A 549 -44.05 3.93 9.10
CA ALA A 549 -42.79 3.19 8.91
C ALA A 549 -41.73 4.08 8.26
N LEU A 550 -42.07 4.75 7.15
CA LEU A 550 -41.18 5.68 6.44
C LEU A 550 -40.79 6.90 7.30
N GLU A 551 -41.68 7.41 8.14
CA GLU A 551 -41.36 8.49 9.09
C GLU A 551 -40.39 8.04 10.20
N LYS A 552 -40.46 6.77 10.63
CA LYS A 552 -39.50 6.18 11.58
C LYS A 552 -38.14 5.92 10.92
N GLU A 553 -38.10 5.42 9.69
CA GLU A 553 -36.86 5.26 8.91
C GLU A 553 -36.17 6.61 8.65
N LEU A 554 -36.92 7.65 8.28
CA LEU A 554 -36.40 9.01 8.12
C LEU A 554 -35.82 9.60 9.42
N GLN A 555 -36.37 9.24 10.59
CA GLN A 555 -35.82 9.67 11.87
C GLN A 555 -34.51 8.94 12.20
N ILE A 556 -34.46 7.62 12.00
CA ILE A 556 -33.23 6.80 12.16
C ILE A 556 -32.13 7.29 11.22
N LEU A 557 -32.47 7.70 9.99
CA LEU A 557 -31.50 8.23 9.03
C LEU A 557 -30.94 9.60 9.48
N LYS A 558 -31.77 10.46 10.08
CA LYS A 558 -31.32 11.75 10.65
C LYS A 558 -30.38 11.58 11.84
N GLU A 559 -30.67 10.64 12.73
CA GLU A 559 -29.79 10.33 13.87
C GLU A 559 -28.43 9.83 13.38
N LYS A 560 -28.39 8.90 12.42
CA LYS A 560 -27.14 8.45 11.77
C LYS A 560 -26.37 9.59 11.07
N PHE A 561 -27.06 10.56 10.49
CA PHE A 561 -26.43 11.76 9.92
C PHE A 561 -25.88 12.73 10.99
N ALA A 562 -26.50 12.79 12.17
CA ALA A 562 -25.97 13.55 13.30
C ALA A 562 -24.73 12.88 13.89
N ASP A 563 -24.78 11.56 14.12
CA ASP A 563 -23.66 10.76 14.62
C ASP A 563 -22.43 10.87 13.69
N ALA A 564 -22.64 10.66 12.38
CA ALA A 564 -21.58 10.80 11.38
C ALA A 564 -21.04 12.23 11.27
N SER A 565 -21.87 13.26 11.55
CA SER A 565 -21.41 14.65 11.60
C SER A 565 -20.56 14.93 12.84
N GLU A 566 -20.90 14.36 13.99
CA GLU A 566 -20.10 14.51 15.21
C GLU A 566 -18.78 13.71 15.12
N GLU A 567 -18.80 12.53 14.50
CA GLU A 567 -17.57 11.79 14.18
C GLU A 567 -16.68 12.55 13.19
N ALA A 568 -17.24 13.16 12.14
CA ALA A 568 -16.48 14.00 11.21
C ALA A 568 -15.84 15.22 11.92
N VAL A 569 -16.56 15.88 12.83
CA VAL A 569 -16.01 16.97 13.68
C VAL A 569 -14.94 16.46 14.64
N SER A 570 -15.06 15.22 15.14
CA SER A 570 -14.03 14.56 15.96
C SER A 570 -12.75 14.30 15.16
N VAL A 571 -12.87 13.75 13.94
CA VAL A 571 -11.75 13.55 13.02
C VAL A 571 -11.09 14.88 12.66
N GLN A 572 -11.87 15.91 12.31
CA GLN A 572 -11.35 17.24 11.98
C GLN A 572 -10.58 17.87 13.16
N ARG A 573 -11.07 17.69 14.40
CA ARG A 573 -10.36 18.12 15.63
C ARG A 573 -9.03 17.38 15.80
N SER A 574 -9.00 16.07 15.58
CA SER A 574 -7.76 15.27 15.63
C SER A 574 -6.74 15.69 14.57
N MET A 575 -7.20 16.07 13.36
CA MET A 575 -6.35 16.56 12.29
C MET A 575 -5.82 17.98 12.56
N GLN A 576 -6.60 18.83 13.23
CA GLN A 576 -6.09 20.12 13.70
C GLN A 576 -4.98 19.93 14.76
N GLU A 577 -5.07 18.91 15.61
CA GLU A 577 -4.00 18.59 16.56
C GLU A 577 -2.72 18.06 15.88
N THR A 578 -2.81 17.28 14.81
CA THR A 578 -1.61 16.82 14.08
C THR A 578 -0.97 17.97 13.31
N VAL A 579 -1.75 18.85 12.68
CA VAL A 579 -1.26 20.10 12.07
C VAL A 579 -0.55 20.99 13.10
N ASN A 580 -1.13 21.16 14.31
CA ASN A 580 -0.50 21.95 15.37
C ASN A 580 0.83 21.33 15.85
N LYS A 581 0.93 19.99 15.91
CA LYS A 581 2.18 19.28 16.24
C LYS A 581 3.23 19.41 15.13
N LEU A 582 2.81 19.35 13.86
CA LEU A 582 3.69 19.56 12.70
C LEU A 582 4.29 20.96 12.71
N HIS A 583 3.46 22.00 12.88
CA HIS A 583 3.89 23.40 12.96
C HIS A 583 4.78 23.71 14.18
N GLN A 584 4.71 22.90 15.24
CA GLN A 584 5.66 23.00 16.35
C GLN A 584 7.01 22.33 16.01
N LYS A 585 7.02 21.21 15.27
CA LYS A 585 8.26 20.58 14.77
C LYS A 585 8.96 21.43 13.71
N GLU A 586 8.20 22.12 12.87
CA GLU A 586 8.68 23.13 11.91
C GLU A 586 9.49 24.23 12.61
N LYS A 587 8.97 24.79 13.71
CA LYS A 587 9.70 25.80 14.52
C LYS A 587 10.92 25.26 15.27
N GLU A 588 10.93 23.98 15.62
CA GLU A 588 12.13 23.32 16.15
C GLU A 588 13.20 23.17 15.05
N PHE A 589 12.79 22.87 13.81
CA PHE A 589 13.67 22.78 12.64
C PHE A 589 14.24 24.15 12.21
N ASP A 590 13.43 25.21 12.22
CA ASP A 590 13.89 26.60 11.99
C ASP A 590 15.01 26.99 12.98
N LYS A 591 14.83 26.65 14.26
CA LYS A 591 15.81 26.95 15.31
C LYS A 591 17.11 26.18 15.11
N LEU A 592 17.04 24.88 14.81
CA LEU A 592 18.22 24.06 14.51
C LEU A 592 18.94 24.55 13.23
N SER A 593 18.20 24.99 12.23
CA SER A 593 18.75 25.60 11.01
C SER A 593 19.50 26.91 11.31
N SER A 594 18.95 27.76 12.20
CA SER A 594 19.63 28.98 12.68
C SER A 594 20.87 28.70 13.55
N GLU A 595 20.94 27.53 14.19
CA GLU A 595 22.11 27.09 14.96
C GLU A 595 23.19 26.51 14.03
N LEU A 596 22.81 25.75 12.99
CA LEU A 596 23.70 25.29 11.93
C LEU A 596 24.33 26.44 11.13
N GLU A 597 23.57 27.48 10.79
CA GLU A 597 24.12 28.60 10.00
C GLU A 597 25.18 29.39 10.76
N LYS A 598 25.03 29.55 12.08
CA LYS A 598 26.05 30.16 12.95
C LYS A 598 27.32 29.30 13.04
N LEU A 599 27.20 27.97 12.99
CA LEU A 599 28.36 27.08 12.94
C LEU A 599 29.10 27.20 11.61
N ARG A 600 28.40 27.45 10.49
CA ARG A 600 29.03 27.78 9.19
C ARG A 600 29.72 29.13 9.21
N GLU A 601 29.08 30.16 9.78
CA GLU A 601 29.66 31.49 9.95
C GLU A 601 30.97 31.41 10.75
N ASN A 602 30.96 30.72 11.90
CA ASN A 602 32.15 30.48 12.71
C ASN A 602 33.26 29.71 11.96
N LEU A 603 32.91 28.71 11.13
CA LEU A 603 33.89 27.98 10.32
C LEU A 603 34.55 28.87 9.26
N SER A 604 33.75 29.67 8.53
CA SER A 604 34.29 30.61 7.53
C SER A 604 35.19 31.69 8.16
N ASP A 605 34.83 32.15 9.35
CA ASP A 605 35.61 33.11 10.14
C ASP A 605 36.91 32.49 10.70
N MET A 606 37.01 31.15 10.82
CA MET A 606 38.25 30.43 11.12
C MET A 606 39.10 30.19 9.87
N GLU A 607 38.50 29.80 8.74
CA GLU A 607 39.21 29.70 7.46
C GLU A 607 39.87 31.02 7.04
N ALA A 608 39.21 32.15 7.29
CA ALA A 608 39.78 33.48 7.05
C ALA A 608 41.05 33.72 7.89
N LYS A 609 41.06 33.30 9.16
CA LYS A 609 42.21 33.42 10.07
C LYS A 609 43.35 32.47 9.71
N PHE A 610 43.07 31.32 9.08
CA PHE A 610 44.10 30.46 8.51
C PHE A 610 44.77 31.11 7.29
N ARG A 611 43.99 31.63 6.33
CA ARG A 611 44.55 32.37 5.18
C ARG A 611 45.41 33.57 5.61
N GLU A 612 44.97 34.31 6.64
CA GLU A 612 45.73 35.43 7.22
C GLU A 612 47.00 34.99 7.99
N ARG A 613 47.17 33.69 8.30
CA ARG A 613 48.43 33.11 8.81
C ARG A 613 49.34 32.68 7.67
N ASP A 614 48.79 32.01 6.66
CA ASP A 614 49.54 31.55 5.48
C ASP A 614 50.22 32.72 4.75
N GLU A 615 49.50 33.84 4.58
CA GLU A 615 50.04 35.09 4.01
C GLU A 615 51.21 35.65 4.84
N ARG A 616 51.13 35.60 6.17
CA ARG A 616 52.22 36.03 7.07
C ARG A 616 53.44 35.13 6.97
N GLU A 617 53.26 33.81 6.82
CA GLU A 617 54.37 32.88 6.64
C GLU A 617 55.07 33.12 5.28
N GLU A 618 54.32 33.38 4.21
CA GLU A 618 54.87 33.74 2.91
C GLU A 618 55.69 35.05 2.96
N HIS A 619 55.24 36.04 3.75
CA HIS A 619 56.00 37.27 4.01
C HIS A 619 57.30 37.02 4.78
N LEU A 620 57.31 36.12 5.77
CA LEU A 620 58.52 35.77 6.53
C LEU A 620 59.54 35.01 5.67
N LEU A 621 59.08 34.12 4.78
CA LEU A 621 59.94 33.42 3.82
C LEU A 621 60.64 34.41 2.87
N LYS A 622 59.92 35.39 2.33
CA LYS A 622 60.46 36.46 1.48
C LYS A 622 61.45 37.38 2.21
N ALA A 623 61.32 37.54 3.53
CA ALA A 623 62.29 38.27 4.35
C ALA A 623 63.58 37.46 4.58
N LYS A 624 63.45 36.16 4.86
CA LYS A 624 64.58 35.23 5.00
C LYS A 624 65.43 35.15 3.73
N GLU A 625 64.78 35.03 2.56
CA GLU A 625 65.46 34.95 1.26
C GLU A 625 66.35 36.18 0.98
N LYS A 626 65.91 37.39 1.37
CA LYS A 626 66.73 38.61 1.25
C LYS A 626 67.99 38.55 2.11
N LEU A 627 67.84 38.20 3.40
CA LEU A 627 68.98 38.09 4.32
C LEU A 627 70.01 37.05 3.85
N GLU A 628 69.57 35.94 3.26
CA GLU A 628 70.46 34.92 2.69
C GLU A 628 71.24 35.44 1.46
N ASN A 629 70.64 36.32 0.65
CA ASN A 629 71.32 37.00 -0.45
C ASN A 629 72.31 38.09 0.04
N ASP A 630 71.92 38.90 1.03
CA ASP A 630 72.77 39.95 1.61
C ASP A 630 74.05 39.35 2.23
N ILE A 631 73.93 38.21 2.93
CA ILE A 631 75.06 37.44 3.47
C ILE A 631 75.98 36.94 2.33
N ALA A 632 75.41 36.46 1.23
CA ALA A 632 76.17 35.97 0.08
C ALA A 632 76.93 37.09 -0.66
N GLU A 633 76.39 38.32 -0.68
CA GLU A 633 77.09 39.48 -1.25
C GLU A 633 78.23 39.97 -0.35
N ILE A 634 78.03 40.00 0.98
CA ILE A 634 79.09 40.32 1.95
C ILE A 634 80.28 39.36 1.84
N MET A 635 80.01 38.05 1.68
CA MET A 635 81.06 37.02 1.47
C MET A 635 81.90 37.21 0.19
N LYS A 636 81.46 38.06 -0.74
CA LYS A 636 82.07 38.25 -2.07
C LYS A 636 83.11 39.39 -2.11
N MET A 637 83.18 40.21 -1.07
CA MET A 637 83.79 41.55 -1.12
C MET A 637 85.12 41.72 -0.33
N SER A 638 85.68 40.66 0.27
CA SER A 638 86.86 40.77 1.15
C SER A 638 88.08 39.95 0.72
N GLY A 639 89.23 40.60 0.55
CA GLY A 639 90.53 39.92 0.49
C GLY A 639 91.72 40.87 0.40
N ASP A 640 92.67 40.77 1.33
CA ASP A 640 94.05 41.24 1.14
C ASP A 640 95.03 40.56 2.11
N ASN A 641 96.15 40.06 1.57
CA ASN A 641 96.65 38.73 1.93
C ASN A 641 97.68 38.67 3.09
N SER A 642 98.07 39.78 3.73
CA SER A 642 99.15 39.77 4.74
C SER A 642 98.63 39.62 6.18
N SER A 643 97.72 40.50 6.61
CA SER A 643 96.96 40.31 7.86
C SER A 643 96.05 39.07 7.83
N GLN A 644 95.78 38.55 6.63
CA GLN A 644 94.95 37.38 6.39
C GLN A 644 95.61 36.07 6.83
N LEU A 645 96.94 36.01 7.03
CA LEU A 645 97.61 34.78 7.49
C LEU A 645 97.59 34.63 9.03
N THR A 646 97.78 35.72 9.79
CA THR A 646 97.54 35.70 11.24
C THR A 646 96.05 35.54 11.54
N LYS A 647 95.18 36.30 10.83
CA LYS A 647 93.74 36.04 10.88
C LYS A 647 93.40 34.61 10.48
N MET A 648 94.01 34.00 9.46
CA MET A 648 93.77 32.58 9.16
C MET A 648 94.16 31.64 10.29
N ASN A 649 95.19 31.93 11.10
CA ASN A 649 95.57 31.07 12.22
C ASN A 649 94.67 31.28 13.45
N ASP A 650 94.25 32.52 13.72
CA ASP A 650 93.28 32.81 14.79
C ASP A 650 91.86 32.37 14.39
N GLU A 651 91.49 32.50 13.11
CA GLU A 651 90.30 31.89 12.50
C GLU A 651 90.41 30.38 12.43
N LEU A 652 91.59 29.78 12.21
CA LEU A 652 91.74 28.32 12.26
C LEU A 652 91.49 27.85 13.68
N ARG A 653 92.04 28.52 14.70
CA ARG A 653 91.74 28.23 16.12
C ARG A 653 90.30 28.52 16.53
N LEU A 654 89.66 29.53 15.94
CA LEU A 654 88.23 29.78 16.11
C LEU A 654 87.38 28.76 15.35
N LYS A 655 87.82 28.25 14.21
CA LYS A 655 87.13 27.20 13.43
C LYS A 655 87.35 25.82 14.05
N GLU A 656 88.53 25.52 14.61
CA GLU A 656 88.81 24.37 15.46
C GLU A 656 87.89 24.42 16.68
N ARG A 657 87.86 25.52 17.43
CA ARG A 657 86.95 25.68 18.57
C ARG A 657 85.48 25.66 18.17
N CYS A 658 85.09 26.23 17.04
CA CYS A 658 83.72 26.13 16.53
C CYS A 658 83.40 24.72 16.03
N VAL A 659 84.37 23.93 15.57
CA VAL A 659 84.19 22.51 15.24
C VAL A 659 84.09 21.67 16.51
N GLU A 660 84.85 21.96 17.57
CA GLU A 660 84.69 21.36 18.89
C GLU A 660 83.34 21.73 19.53
N GLU A 661 82.92 22.99 19.41
CA GLU A 661 81.61 23.51 19.86
C GLU A 661 80.47 22.87 19.05
N LEU A 662 80.58 22.80 17.71
CA LEU A 662 79.60 22.13 16.85
C LEU A 662 79.62 20.61 17.05
N GLN A 663 80.75 19.98 17.39
CA GLN A 663 80.78 18.57 17.81
C GLN A 663 80.15 18.39 19.19
N SER A 664 80.31 19.34 20.11
CA SER A 664 79.60 19.36 21.40
C SER A 664 78.09 19.56 21.23
N GLN A 665 77.68 20.40 20.28
CA GLN A 665 76.27 20.62 19.93
C GLN A 665 75.70 19.43 19.16
N LEU A 666 76.47 18.78 18.27
CA LEU A 666 76.06 17.58 17.53
C LEU A 666 75.97 16.35 18.45
N THR A 667 76.87 16.21 19.42
CA THR A 667 76.77 15.15 20.45
C THR A 667 75.57 15.39 21.35
N LYS A 668 75.36 16.60 21.88
CA LYS A 668 74.12 16.96 22.60
C LYS A 668 72.86 16.78 21.76
N ALA A 669 72.91 17.09 20.45
CA ALA A 669 71.79 16.88 19.54
C ALA A 669 71.51 15.39 19.31
N ASN A 670 72.54 14.55 19.21
CA ASN A 670 72.39 13.09 19.15
C ASN A 670 71.91 12.50 20.49
N GLU A 671 72.36 13.01 21.63
CA GLU A 671 71.87 12.62 22.96
C GLU A 671 70.38 13.01 23.12
N ASN A 672 70.02 14.23 22.74
CA ASN A 672 68.63 14.70 22.73
C ASN A 672 67.77 13.92 21.72
N ALA A 673 68.29 13.63 20.52
CA ALA A 673 67.60 12.80 19.52
C ALA A 673 67.42 11.36 20.00
N SER A 674 68.41 10.79 20.70
CA SER A 674 68.31 9.46 21.32
C SER A 674 67.30 9.45 22.47
N ALA A 675 67.28 10.49 23.30
CA ALA A 675 66.28 10.67 24.35
C ALA A 675 64.86 10.85 23.78
N LEU A 676 64.70 11.63 22.71
CA LEU A 676 63.44 11.78 21.99
C LEU A 676 63.02 10.46 21.32
N GLN A 677 63.93 9.75 20.67
CA GLN A 677 63.66 8.44 20.06
C GLN A 677 63.26 7.39 21.11
N LYS A 678 63.88 7.41 22.29
CA LYS A 678 63.47 6.59 23.43
C LYS A 678 62.08 6.98 23.95
N ASN A 679 61.81 8.27 24.12
CA ASN A 679 60.51 8.77 24.58
C ASN A 679 59.39 8.44 23.56
N ILE A 680 59.67 8.56 22.26
CA ILE A 680 58.78 8.13 21.18
C ILE A 680 58.54 6.63 21.30
N GLY A 681 59.57 5.79 21.45
CA GLY A 681 59.41 4.35 21.66
C GLY A 681 58.57 3.99 22.91
N GLU A 682 58.76 4.71 24.02
CA GLU A 682 57.96 4.53 25.24
C GLU A 682 56.50 5.01 25.09
N ILE A 683 56.24 6.02 24.25
CA ILE A 683 54.89 6.50 23.91
C ILE A 683 54.21 5.54 22.93
N THR A 684 54.89 5.10 21.87
CA THR A 684 54.42 4.08 20.92
C THR A 684 54.03 2.80 21.67
N ARG A 685 54.90 2.28 22.56
CA ARG A 685 54.60 1.09 23.36
C ARG A 685 53.39 1.27 24.29
N LYS A 686 53.13 2.50 24.78
CA LYS A 686 51.92 2.81 25.57
C LYS A 686 50.68 2.88 24.69
N ALA A 687 50.77 3.46 23.49
CA ALA A 687 49.70 3.50 22.51
C ALA A 687 49.31 2.09 22.06
N GLU A 688 50.29 1.27 21.63
CA GLU A 688 50.13 -0.15 21.30
C GLU A 688 49.46 -0.93 22.45
N GLN A 689 49.94 -0.75 23.68
CA GLN A 689 49.33 -1.39 24.85
C GLN A 689 47.87 -0.97 25.05
N SER A 690 47.55 0.34 24.96
CA SER A 690 46.17 0.82 25.09
C SER A 690 45.25 0.33 23.96
N GLN A 691 45.79 0.19 22.74
CA GLN A 691 45.07 -0.36 21.59
C GLN A 691 44.84 -1.88 21.76
N GLN A 692 45.79 -2.60 22.35
CA GLN A 692 45.66 -4.02 22.68
C GLN A 692 44.65 -4.26 23.82
N GLU A 693 44.60 -3.38 24.82
CA GLU A 693 43.60 -3.41 25.89
C GLU A 693 42.19 -3.06 25.37
N ALA A 694 42.06 -2.09 24.46
CA ALA A 694 40.79 -1.74 23.82
C ALA A 694 40.26 -2.86 22.91
N THR A 695 41.11 -3.43 22.04
CA THR A 695 40.70 -4.55 21.17
C THR A 695 40.33 -5.80 21.96
N LYS A 696 41.02 -6.09 23.06
CA LYS A 696 40.62 -7.17 24.00
C LYS A 696 39.26 -6.91 24.64
N LYS A 697 38.97 -5.67 25.05
CA LYS A 697 37.66 -5.29 25.61
C LYS A 697 36.53 -5.45 24.58
N HIS A 698 36.75 -5.06 23.32
CA HIS A 698 35.76 -5.26 22.26
C HIS A 698 35.52 -6.73 21.92
N GLU A 699 36.55 -7.59 21.94
CA GLU A 699 36.37 -9.04 21.76
C GLU A 699 35.61 -9.68 22.95
N GLU A 700 35.83 -9.21 24.18
CA GLU A 700 35.04 -9.62 25.35
C GLU A 700 33.57 -9.14 25.25
N GLU A 701 33.33 -7.91 24.80
CA GLU A 701 31.97 -7.38 24.55
C GLU A 701 31.25 -8.13 23.44
N LYS A 702 31.96 -8.46 22.36
CA LYS A 702 31.47 -9.29 21.24
C LYS A 702 31.07 -10.69 21.71
N GLN A 703 31.91 -11.38 22.49
CA GLN A 703 31.57 -12.70 23.04
C GLN A 703 30.35 -12.66 23.98
N VAL A 704 30.16 -11.55 24.72
CA VAL A 704 28.94 -11.32 25.53
C VAL A 704 27.70 -11.06 24.66
N LEU A 705 27.84 -10.45 23.47
CA LEU A 705 26.75 -10.28 22.51
C LEU A 705 26.41 -11.58 21.78
N GLU A 706 27.41 -12.33 21.31
CA GLU A 706 27.25 -13.68 20.74
C GLU A 706 26.53 -14.61 21.73
N GLY A 707 26.92 -14.59 23.01
CA GLY A 707 26.23 -15.33 24.08
C GLY A 707 24.76 -14.93 24.24
N LYS A 708 24.43 -13.63 24.17
CA LYS A 708 23.03 -13.14 24.22
C LYS A 708 22.23 -13.54 22.99
N LEU A 709 22.86 -13.58 21.81
CA LEU A 709 22.22 -14.02 20.56
C LEU A 709 21.86 -15.52 20.64
N MET A 710 22.79 -16.39 21.03
CA MET A 710 22.49 -17.81 21.28
C MET A 710 21.37 -18.01 22.31
N ASP A 711 21.32 -17.16 23.35
CA ASP A 711 20.28 -17.19 24.38
C ASP A 711 18.91 -16.66 23.87
N LEU A 712 18.88 -15.88 22.78
CA LEU A 712 17.67 -15.41 22.10
C LEU A 712 17.21 -16.39 21.03
N GLU A 713 18.11 -16.94 20.22
CA GLU A 713 17.86 -18.03 19.27
C GLU A 713 17.21 -19.22 19.98
N LYS A 714 17.79 -19.65 21.10
CA LYS A 714 17.25 -20.74 21.92
C LYS A 714 15.86 -20.44 22.49
N LYS A 715 15.57 -19.17 22.85
CA LYS A 715 14.23 -18.74 23.27
C LYS A 715 13.26 -18.78 22.09
N MET A 716 13.65 -18.26 20.93
CA MET A 716 12.86 -18.30 19.70
C MET A 716 12.56 -19.73 19.27
N GLU A 717 13.52 -20.64 19.34
CA GLU A 717 13.32 -22.06 19.05
C GLU A 717 12.39 -22.73 20.07
N THR A 718 12.51 -22.45 21.38
CA THR A 718 11.51 -22.96 22.34
C THR A 718 10.10 -22.40 22.11
N SER A 719 9.98 -21.15 21.64
CA SER A 719 8.70 -20.53 21.27
C SER A 719 8.12 -21.14 19.98
N ASN A 720 8.95 -21.36 18.96
CA ASN A 720 8.57 -22.05 17.72
C ASN A 720 8.08 -23.47 18.01
N ASN A 721 8.81 -24.24 18.83
CA ASN A 721 8.40 -25.58 19.26
C ASN A 721 7.07 -25.57 20.05
N GLN A 722 6.81 -24.54 20.87
CA GLN A 722 5.51 -24.36 21.54
C GLN A 722 4.39 -24.04 20.54
N CYS A 723 4.63 -23.17 19.55
CA CYS A 723 3.69 -22.89 18.47
C CYS A 723 3.39 -24.14 17.61
N GLN A 724 4.39 -24.98 17.34
CA GLN A 724 4.21 -26.24 16.61
C GLN A 724 3.42 -27.27 17.41
N ASP A 725 3.67 -27.43 18.71
CA ASP A 725 2.87 -28.31 19.58
C ASP A 725 1.43 -27.80 19.71
N LEU A 726 1.21 -26.49 19.86
CA LEU A 726 -0.12 -25.88 19.83
C LEU A 726 -0.84 -26.11 18.49
N LYS A 727 -0.14 -25.97 17.37
CA LYS A 727 -0.67 -26.25 16.02
C LYS A 727 -1.04 -27.74 15.86
N ALA A 728 -0.15 -28.65 16.24
CA ALA A 728 -0.41 -30.10 16.16
C ALA A 728 -1.57 -30.53 17.07
N ARG A 729 -1.71 -29.93 18.26
CA ARG A 729 -2.88 -30.11 19.14
C ARG A 729 -4.16 -29.59 18.49
N TYR A 730 -4.13 -28.40 17.90
CA TYR A 730 -5.28 -27.83 17.19
C TYR A 730 -5.72 -28.71 16.03
N GLU A 731 -4.78 -29.09 15.16
CA GLU A 731 -5.02 -30.00 14.02
C GLU A 731 -5.59 -31.34 14.46
N LYS A 732 -5.05 -31.93 15.54
CA LYS A 732 -5.60 -33.15 16.15
C LYS A 732 -7.03 -32.95 16.66
N THR A 733 -7.31 -31.88 17.42
CA THR A 733 -8.68 -31.61 17.91
C THR A 733 -9.66 -31.33 16.77
N SER A 734 -9.21 -30.62 15.72
CA SER A 734 -9.99 -30.38 14.51
C SER A 734 -10.34 -31.71 13.82
N PHE A 735 -9.37 -32.59 13.62
CA PHE A 735 -9.60 -33.94 13.06
C PHE A 735 -10.54 -34.79 13.93
N GLU A 736 -10.38 -34.77 15.26
CA GLU A 736 -11.29 -35.44 16.20
C GLU A 736 -12.70 -34.85 16.24
N THR A 737 -12.88 -33.56 15.96
CA THR A 737 -14.22 -32.96 15.80
C THR A 737 -14.84 -33.25 14.43
N LYS A 738 -14.03 -33.23 13.35
CA LYS A 738 -14.49 -33.54 11.99
C LYS A 738 -14.94 -34.99 11.87
N THR A 739 -14.17 -35.94 12.41
CA THR A 739 -14.55 -37.37 12.42
C THR A 739 -15.84 -37.62 13.20
N LYS A 740 -16.06 -36.95 14.34
CA LYS A 740 -17.34 -36.98 15.06
C LYS A 740 -18.49 -36.36 14.25
N HIS A 741 -18.24 -35.27 13.53
CA HIS A 741 -19.23 -34.67 12.63
C HIS A 741 -19.62 -35.63 11.50
N GLU A 742 -18.62 -36.24 10.84
CA GLU A 742 -18.79 -37.28 9.82
C GLU A 742 -19.64 -38.45 10.34
N GLU A 743 -19.33 -38.94 11.54
CA GLU A 743 -20.09 -40.01 12.21
C GLU A 743 -21.54 -39.58 12.54
N THR A 744 -21.77 -38.34 13.01
CA THR A 744 -23.14 -37.84 13.22
C THR A 744 -23.91 -37.66 11.91
N LEU A 745 -23.26 -37.23 10.82
CA LEU A 745 -23.89 -37.08 9.51
C LEU A 745 -24.27 -38.44 8.91
N GLN A 746 -23.40 -39.45 9.03
CA GLN A 746 -23.70 -40.82 8.60
C GLN A 746 -24.86 -41.43 9.41
N ASN A 747 -24.90 -41.20 10.72
CA ASN A 747 -26.02 -41.64 11.56
C ASN A 747 -27.33 -40.92 11.21
N LEU A 748 -27.30 -39.61 10.89
CA LEU A 748 -28.48 -38.86 10.44
C LEU A 748 -28.95 -39.29 9.05
N GLN A 749 -28.04 -39.52 8.10
CA GLN A 749 -28.37 -40.09 6.79
C GLN A 749 -28.98 -41.49 6.91
N LYS A 750 -28.45 -42.32 7.82
CA LYS A 750 -29.05 -43.63 8.09
C LYS A 750 -30.45 -43.48 8.69
N MET A 751 -30.65 -42.64 9.72
CA MET A 751 -32.00 -42.43 10.26
C MET A 751 -32.98 -41.90 9.21
N LEU A 752 -32.55 -41.02 8.30
CA LEU A 752 -33.37 -40.57 7.18
C LEU A 752 -33.78 -41.75 6.28
N LEU A 753 -32.83 -42.59 5.86
CA LEU A 753 -33.12 -43.80 5.08
C LEU A 753 -34.07 -44.77 5.81
N ASP A 754 -33.80 -45.05 7.09
CA ASP A 754 -34.63 -45.91 7.94
C ASP A 754 -36.07 -45.33 8.06
N THR A 755 -36.24 -44.00 8.15
CA THR A 755 -37.56 -43.34 8.16
C THR A 755 -38.23 -43.26 6.79
N GLU A 756 -37.47 -43.15 5.70
CA GLU A 756 -37.99 -43.23 4.33
C GLU A 756 -38.52 -44.63 4.01
N GLU A 757 -37.85 -45.68 4.47
CA GLU A 757 -38.30 -47.07 4.30
C GLU A 757 -39.57 -47.32 5.13
N GLN A 758 -39.64 -46.83 6.37
CA GLN A 758 -40.87 -46.85 7.16
C GLN A 758 -42.00 -46.07 6.48
N LEU A 759 -41.74 -44.88 5.93
CA LEU A 759 -42.74 -44.09 5.21
C LEU A 759 -43.23 -44.81 3.95
N LYS A 760 -42.34 -45.47 3.19
CA LYS A 760 -42.70 -46.30 2.03
C LYS A 760 -43.55 -47.51 2.46
N SER A 761 -43.22 -48.17 3.57
CA SER A 761 -44.04 -49.26 4.13
C SER A 761 -45.44 -48.77 4.52
N VAL A 762 -45.55 -47.63 5.20
CA VAL A 762 -46.83 -47.03 5.58
C VAL A 762 -47.62 -46.54 4.36
N GLN A 763 -46.98 -46.06 3.30
CA GLN A 763 -47.63 -45.74 2.03
C GLN A 763 -48.17 -46.99 1.32
N GLU A 764 -47.43 -48.11 1.36
CA GLU A 764 -47.84 -49.39 0.80
C GLU A 764 -49.05 -49.98 1.56
N GLU A 765 -49.01 -49.96 2.90
CA GLU A 765 -50.13 -50.34 3.77
C GLU A 765 -51.36 -49.47 3.53
N ASN A 766 -51.21 -48.14 3.45
CA ASN A 766 -52.31 -47.24 3.10
C ASN A 766 -52.87 -47.51 1.70
N ARG A 767 -52.03 -47.89 0.72
CA ARG A 767 -52.52 -48.29 -0.62
C ARG A 767 -53.31 -49.60 -0.56
N GLY A 768 -52.87 -50.56 0.25
CA GLY A 768 -53.60 -51.81 0.52
C GLY A 768 -54.95 -51.54 1.18
N LEU A 769 -54.99 -50.74 2.23
CA LEU A 769 -56.22 -50.34 2.92
C LEU A 769 -57.18 -49.55 2.02
N MET A 770 -56.66 -48.69 1.12
CA MET A 770 -57.48 -48.00 0.11
C MET A 770 -58.06 -48.97 -0.93
N GLN A 771 -57.33 -50.03 -1.31
CA GLN A 771 -57.85 -51.09 -2.18
C GLN A 771 -58.93 -51.92 -1.46
N GLU A 772 -58.71 -52.29 -0.20
CA GLU A 772 -59.69 -53.00 0.62
C GLU A 772 -60.96 -52.16 0.89
N MET A 773 -60.81 -50.85 1.12
CA MET A 773 -61.94 -49.91 1.23
C MET A 773 -62.77 -49.85 -0.06
N GLU A 774 -62.16 -49.78 -1.24
CA GLU A 774 -62.88 -49.76 -2.51
C GLU A 774 -63.48 -51.14 -2.86
N GLU A 775 -62.83 -52.25 -2.49
CA GLU A 775 -63.42 -53.59 -2.61
C GLU A 775 -64.62 -53.80 -1.68
N LEU A 776 -64.55 -53.33 -0.43
CA LEU A 776 -65.66 -53.33 0.52
C LEU A 776 -66.81 -52.43 0.05
N ARG A 777 -66.50 -51.28 -0.55
CA ARG A 777 -67.50 -50.40 -1.17
C ARG A 777 -68.16 -51.07 -2.37
N ILE A 778 -67.40 -51.70 -3.26
CA ILE A 778 -67.93 -52.50 -4.38
C ILE A 778 -68.80 -53.67 -3.87
N GLN A 779 -68.53 -54.22 -2.68
CA GLN A 779 -69.39 -55.21 -2.03
C GLN A 779 -70.66 -54.58 -1.43
N ALA A 780 -70.57 -53.40 -0.82
CA ALA A 780 -71.71 -52.65 -0.31
C ALA A 780 -72.67 -52.21 -1.44
N ASP A 781 -72.15 -51.63 -2.53
CA ASP A 781 -72.92 -51.25 -3.71
C ASP A 781 -73.64 -52.48 -4.32
N LYS A 782 -72.97 -53.65 -4.37
CA LYS A 782 -73.59 -54.92 -4.79
C LYS A 782 -74.68 -55.41 -3.82
N ALA A 783 -74.50 -55.21 -2.52
CA ALA A 783 -75.49 -55.56 -1.52
C ALA A 783 -76.72 -54.63 -1.58
N GLU A 784 -76.54 -53.33 -1.86
CA GLU A 784 -77.64 -52.39 -2.07
C GLU A 784 -78.42 -52.70 -3.37
N VAL A 785 -77.72 -53.08 -4.45
CA VAL A 785 -78.36 -53.58 -5.68
C VAL A 785 -79.09 -54.91 -5.45
N ALA A 786 -78.57 -55.79 -4.59
CA ALA A 786 -79.26 -57.03 -4.21
C ALA A 786 -80.51 -56.75 -3.35
N GLN A 787 -80.40 -55.89 -2.33
CA GLN A 787 -81.50 -55.50 -1.46
C GLN A 787 -82.62 -54.80 -2.26
N THR A 788 -82.29 -53.86 -3.13
CA THR A 788 -83.28 -53.18 -3.97
C THR A 788 -83.94 -54.12 -5.00
N ALA A 789 -83.25 -55.17 -5.45
CA ALA A 789 -83.85 -56.24 -6.25
C ALA A 789 -84.77 -57.16 -5.41
N GLU A 790 -84.41 -57.47 -4.16
CA GLU A 790 -85.21 -58.27 -3.24
C GLU A 790 -86.46 -57.51 -2.77
N ASP A 791 -86.35 -56.22 -2.44
CA ASP A 791 -87.46 -55.31 -2.15
C ASP A 791 -88.41 -55.21 -3.36
N ALA A 792 -87.87 -55.10 -4.58
CA ALA A 792 -88.67 -55.09 -5.80
C ALA A 792 -89.37 -56.43 -6.06
N MET A 793 -88.73 -57.57 -5.76
CA MET A 793 -89.38 -58.88 -5.79
C MET A 793 -90.46 -59.01 -4.72
N GLN A 794 -90.24 -58.50 -3.51
CA GLN A 794 -91.21 -58.54 -2.41
C GLN A 794 -92.44 -57.66 -2.72
N ILE A 795 -92.26 -56.49 -3.34
CA ILE A 795 -93.34 -55.67 -3.89
C ILE A 795 -94.09 -56.42 -5.01
N MET A 796 -93.38 -57.18 -5.86
CA MET A 796 -94.00 -57.97 -6.93
C MET A 796 -94.77 -59.19 -6.40
N GLU A 797 -94.30 -59.82 -5.33
CA GLU A 797 -94.99 -60.89 -4.61
C GLU A 797 -96.23 -60.37 -3.88
N GLN A 798 -96.12 -59.24 -3.17
CA GLN A 798 -97.25 -58.52 -2.57
C GLN A 798 -98.32 -58.20 -3.63
N MET A 799 -97.91 -57.61 -4.78
CA MET A 799 -98.81 -57.28 -5.89
C MET A 799 -99.45 -58.51 -6.56
N THR A 800 -98.75 -59.65 -6.64
CA THR A 800 -99.33 -60.89 -7.20
C THR A 800 -100.23 -61.61 -6.21
N LYS A 801 -99.98 -61.47 -4.90
CA LYS A 801 -100.87 -61.92 -3.83
C LYS A 801 -102.16 -61.11 -3.78
N GLU A 802 -102.09 -59.78 -3.74
CA GLU A 802 -103.27 -58.91 -3.81
C GLU A 802 -104.07 -59.12 -5.11
N LYS A 803 -103.39 -59.38 -6.24
CA LYS A 803 -104.03 -59.74 -7.51
C LYS A 803 -104.73 -61.12 -7.48
N THR A 804 -104.24 -62.08 -6.69
CA THR A 804 -104.89 -63.40 -6.58
C THR A 804 -106.03 -63.40 -5.57
N GLU A 805 -105.91 -62.65 -4.46
CA GLU A 805 -106.99 -62.43 -3.49
C GLU A 805 -108.16 -61.62 -4.12
N THR A 806 -107.86 -60.59 -4.92
CA THR A 806 -108.91 -59.86 -5.68
C THR A 806 -109.58 -60.73 -6.74
N LEU A 807 -108.84 -61.57 -7.48
CA LEU A 807 -109.44 -62.53 -8.42
C LEU A 807 -110.32 -63.57 -7.73
N ALA A 808 -109.96 -64.04 -6.53
CA ALA A 808 -110.81 -64.93 -5.75
C ALA A 808 -112.14 -64.24 -5.36
N SER A 809 -112.08 -63.00 -4.87
CA SER A 809 -113.28 -62.21 -4.54
C SER A 809 -114.19 -61.95 -5.76
N LEU A 810 -113.60 -61.86 -6.95
CA LEU A 810 -114.33 -61.69 -8.21
C LEU A 810 -115.04 -62.98 -8.64
N GLU A 811 -114.49 -64.16 -8.33
CA GLU A 811 -115.13 -65.44 -8.63
C GLU A 811 -116.22 -65.80 -7.60
N ASP A 812 -116.02 -65.46 -6.32
CA ASP A 812 -117.08 -65.56 -5.30
C ASP A 812 -118.27 -64.64 -5.63
N THR A 813 -118.02 -63.41 -6.09
CA THR A 813 -119.08 -62.50 -6.52
C THR A 813 -119.76 -62.92 -7.83
N LYS A 814 -119.10 -63.70 -8.70
CA LYS A 814 -119.79 -64.44 -9.78
C LYS A 814 -120.67 -65.57 -9.22
N GLN A 815 -120.18 -66.38 -8.29
CA GLN A 815 -120.97 -67.46 -7.69
C GLN A 815 -122.23 -66.95 -6.97
N THR A 816 -122.16 -65.81 -6.27
CA THR A 816 -123.36 -65.21 -5.65
C THR A 816 -124.34 -64.70 -6.70
N ASN A 817 -123.87 -64.07 -7.78
CA ASN A 817 -124.74 -63.68 -8.90
C ASN A 817 -125.40 -64.89 -9.59
N ALA A 818 -124.66 -65.98 -9.78
CA ALA A 818 -125.23 -67.22 -10.34
C ALA A 818 -126.29 -67.86 -9.45
N LYS A 819 -126.15 -67.78 -8.12
CA LYS A 819 -127.18 -68.21 -7.15
C LYS A 819 -128.43 -67.33 -7.23
N LEU A 820 -128.26 -65.99 -7.20
CA LEU A 820 -129.36 -65.03 -7.33
C LEU A 820 -130.12 -65.16 -8.67
N GLN A 821 -129.43 -65.49 -9.76
CA GLN A 821 -130.08 -65.76 -11.06
C GLN A 821 -130.97 -67.00 -11.01
N ASN A 822 -130.52 -68.10 -10.39
CA ASN A 822 -131.31 -69.31 -10.22
C ASN A 822 -132.51 -69.11 -9.27
N GLU A 823 -132.36 -68.29 -8.22
CA GLU A 823 -133.46 -67.88 -7.34
C GLU A 823 -134.49 -67.00 -8.09
N LEU A 824 -134.03 -66.10 -8.96
CA LEU A 824 -134.90 -65.27 -9.81
C LEU A 824 -135.68 -66.12 -10.83
N ASP A 825 -135.06 -67.12 -11.44
CA ASP A 825 -135.71 -67.96 -12.45
C ASP A 825 -136.67 -69.00 -11.83
N THR A 826 -136.37 -69.53 -10.63
CA THR A 826 -137.33 -70.34 -9.86
C THR A 826 -138.50 -69.49 -9.32
N LEU A 827 -138.31 -68.21 -9.03
CA LEU A 827 -139.41 -67.27 -8.74
C LEU A 827 -140.31 -67.00 -9.96
N LYS A 828 -139.76 -66.99 -11.18
CA LYS A 828 -140.56 -66.90 -12.42
C LYS A 828 -141.39 -68.17 -12.65
N GLU A 829 -140.81 -69.34 -12.46
CA GLU A 829 -141.53 -70.62 -12.64
C GLU A 829 -142.69 -70.78 -11.66
N ASN A 830 -142.51 -70.37 -10.39
CA ASN A 830 -143.58 -70.36 -9.39
C ASN A 830 -144.69 -69.34 -9.72
N ASN A 831 -144.36 -68.17 -10.27
CA ASN A 831 -145.37 -67.23 -10.76
C ASN A 831 -146.17 -67.80 -11.93
N LEU A 832 -145.52 -68.51 -12.86
CA LEU A 832 -146.19 -69.13 -14.00
C LEU A 832 -147.21 -70.20 -13.54
N LYS A 833 -146.82 -71.04 -12.58
CA LYS A 833 -147.71 -72.05 -11.97
C LYS A 833 -148.89 -71.42 -11.22
N ASN A 834 -148.66 -70.37 -10.44
CA ASN A 834 -149.74 -69.62 -9.80
C ASN A 834 -150.76 -69.04 -10.80
N VAL A 835 -150.31 -68.56 -11.96
CA VAL A 835 -151.21 -68.04 -13.03
C VAL A 835 -152.04 -69.17 -13.67
N GLU A 836 -151.46 -70.35 -13.86
CA GLU A 836 -152.20 -71.52 -14.37
C GLU A 836 -153.22 -72.08 -13.37
N GLU A 837 -152.90 -72.12 -12.08
CA GLU A 837 -153.85 -72.53 -11.03
C GLU A 837 -154.98 -71.50 -10.84
N LEU A 838 -154.67 -70.20 -10.92
CA LEU A 838 -155.66 -69.14 -10.83
C LEU A 838 -156.68 -69.20 -11.98
N ASN A 839 -156.25 -69.55 -13.20
CA ASN A 839 -157.17 -69.76 -14.32
C ASN A 839 -158.06 -70.99 -14.12
N LYS A 840 -157.52 -72.11 -13.62
CA LYS A 840 -158.32 -73.33 -13.32
C LYS A 840 -159.33 -73.09 -12.18
N SER A 841 -158.97 -72.28 -11.18
CA SER A 841 -159.88 -71.86 -10.11
C SER A 841 -161.06 -71.01 -10.63
N LYS A 842 -160.80 -70.17 -11.65
CA LYS A 842 -161.77 -69.24 -12.21
C LYS A 842 -162.90 -69.91 -13.00
N GLU A 843 -162.68 -71.09 -13.58
CA GLU A 843 -163.71 -71.86 -14.31
C GLU A 843 -164.64 -72.67 -13.37
N LEU A 844 -164.19 -73.01 -12.16
CA LEU A 844 -165.04 -73.67 -11.16
C LEU A 844 -165.99 -72.69 -10.45
N LEU A 845 -165.55 -71.44 -10.25
CA LEU A 845 -166.28 -70.40 -9.52
C LEU A 845 -167.58 -69.93 -10.21
N THR A 846 -167.80 -70.23 -11.49
CA THR A 846 -169.06 -69.94 -12.19
C THR A 846 -170.14 -71.01 -11.98
N VAL A 847 -169.78 -72.23 -11.56
CA VAL A 847 -170.71 -73.34 -11.31
C VAL A 847 -171.18 -73.34 -9.85
N GLU A 848 -170.29 -73.03 -8.91
CA GLU A 848 -170.61 -73.09 -7.47
C GLU A 848 -171.57 -71.97 -7.02
N ASN A 849 -171.51 -70.80 -7.66
CA ASN A 849 -172.37 -69.65 -7.37
C ASN A 849 -173.87 -69.88 -7.68
N GLN A 850 -174.25 -71.00 -8.30
CA GLN A 850 -175.66 -71.38 -8.50
C GLN A 850 -176.22 -72.34 -7.42
N LYS A 851 -175.47 -72.60 -6.33
CA LYS A 851 -175.91 -73.53 -5.26
C LYS A 851 -175.94 -72.97 -3.83
N MET A 852 -175.35 -71.81 -3.57
CA MET A 852 -175.13 -71.32 -2.19
C MET A 852 -176.11 -70.25 -1.69
N GLU A 853 -177.17 -69.92 -2.44
CA GLU A 853 -178.25 -69.03 -1.97
C GLU A 853 -179.22 -69.73 -0.99
N GLU A 854 -179.35 -71.06 -1.06
CA GLU A 854 -180.36 -71.82 -0.29
C GLU A 854 -179.86 -72.46 1.01
N PHE A 855 -178.54 -72.50 1.27
CA PHE A 855 -178.00 -73.04 2.53
C PHE A 855 -177.83 -71.95 3.60
N ARG A 856 -178.99 -71.53 4.14
CA ARG A 856 -179.30 -71.18 5.56
C ARG A 856 -178.19 -70.47 6.37
N LYS A 857 -178.40 -69.30 6.96
CA LYS A 857 -179.66 -68.69 7.43
C LYS A 857 -180.44 -69.55 8.47
N GLU A 858 -179.72 -70.27 9.33
CA GLU A 858 -180.18 -70.81 10.64
C GLU A 858 -178.96 -71.17 11.51
N MET A 859 -179.04 -71.05 12.86
CA MET A 859 -177.96 -71.23 13.86
C MET A 859 -176.79 -70.21 13.77
N GLN A 860 -176.51 -69.26 14.68
CA GLN A 860 -177.08 -68.80 15.97
C GLN A 860 -176.56 -69.44 17.30
N LEU A 861 -175.86 -68.58 18.10
CA LEU A 861 -175.59 -68.54 19.56
C LEU A 861 -174.51 -69.43 20.28
N GLU A 862 -173.47 -68.72 20.79
CA GLU A 862 -172.65 -68.84 22.04
C GLU A 862 -171.88 -70.11 22.48
N GLY A 863 -170.61 -69.94 22.96
CA GLY A 863 -169.77 -71.07 23.45
C GLY A 863 -168.38 -70.84 24.08
N LYS A 864 -168.14 -69.79 24.89
CA LYS A 864 -167.09 -69.63 25.95
C LYS A 864 -165.69 -70.34 25.93
N ALA A 865 -164.63 -69.50 26.02
CA ALA A 865 -163.59 -69.45 27.11
C ALA A 865 -162.15 -70.09 27.03
N VAL A 866 -161.14 -69.17 27.07
CA VAL A 866 -160.01 -69.06 28.05
C VAL A 866 -158.65 -69.80 27.90
N SER A 867 -157.56 -69.00 27.99
CA SER A 867 -156.13 -69.33 28.26
C SER A 867 -155.35 -70.12 27.20
N SER A 868 -154.03 -69.96 27.00
CA SER A 868 -152.92 -69.09 27.48
C SER A 868 -151.70 -69.41 26.56
N ARG A 869 -150.53 -68.75 26.39
CA ARG A 869 -149.72 -67.58 26.88
C ARG A 869 -148.57 -67.44 25.82
N ARG A 870 -147.44 -66.69 25.80
CA ARG A 870 -146.60 -65.63 26.49
C ARG A 870 -145.49 -65.37 25.39
N PHE A 871 -144.80 -64.26 25.10
CA PHE A 871 -144.75 -62.79 25.32
C PHE A 871 -144.21 -62.20 23.96
N SER A 872 -144.40 -60.97 23.45
CA SER A 872 -144.66 -59.61 24.00
C SER A 872 -143.40 -58.88 24.52
N ASP A 873 -143.11 -57.58 24.26
CA ASP A 873 -143.65 -56.61 23.27
C ASP A 873 -142.75 -55.34 23.09
N GLN A 874 -143.16 -54.49 22.13
CA GLN A 874 -143.03 -53.02 21.97
C GLN A 874 -143.10 -52.12 23.25
N PRO A 875 -142.96 -50.75 23.22
CA PRO A 875 -142.16 -49.84 22.36
C PRO A 875 -141.38 -48.74 23.20
N PRO A 876 -141.42 -47.36 23.07
CA PRO A 876 -140.19 -46.54 23.29
C PRO A 876 -140.30 -45.19 24.07
N VAL A 877 -139.18 -44.43 24.10
CA VAL A 877 -138.96 -42.97 24.37
C VAL A 877 -139.06 -42.41 25.82
N VAL A 878 -138.08 -41.53 26.16
CA VAL A 878 -138.09 -40.31 27.01
C VAL A 878 -137.12 -40.27 28.23
N LEU A 879 -136.26 -39.22 28.22
CA LEU A 879 -135.39 -38.63 29.26
C LEU A 879 -134.18 -39.38 29.87
N ALA A 880 -133.26 -38.56 30.40
CA ALA A 880 -131.96 -38.86 31.05
C ALA A 880 -132.03 -38.43 32.56
N PRO A 881 -130.98 -38.43 33.43
CA PRO A 881 -129.53 -38.42 33.15
C PRO A 881 -128.59 -39.20 34.14
N LEU A 882 -127.27 -38.91 34.03
CA LEU A 882 -126.17 -39.09 34.99
C LEU A 882 -125.59 -40.50 35.26
N LEU A 883 -124.37 -40.75 34.75
CA LEU A 883 -123.17 -41.07 35.57
C LEU A 883 -121.88 -41.18 34.72
N SER A 884 -120.93 -40.26 34.86
CA SER A 884 -119.60 -40.33 34.23
C SER A 884 -118.55 -39.56 35.05
N CYS A 885 -117.62 -40.26 35.74
CA CYS A 885 -116.56 -39.57 36.51
C CYS A 885 -115.29 -40.37 36.90
N VAL A 886 -115.08 -41.62 36.45
CA VAL A 886 -113.99 -42.48 36.99
C VAL A 886 -112.98 -43.00 35.95
N GLY A 887 -113.37 -43.14 34.67
CA GLY A 887 -112.46 -43.63 33.62
C GLY A 887 -111.39 -42.60 33.20
N GLN A 888 -111.84 -41.46 32.69
CA GLN A 888 -110.98 -40.43 32.05
C GLN A 888 -109.88 -39.88 32.97
N SER A 889 -110.12 -39.83 34.28
CA SER A 889 -109.14 -39.39 35.29
C SER A 889 -107.92 -40.31 35.39
N ARG A 890 -108.05 -41.60 35.03
CA ARG A 890 -106.97 -42.58 35.10
C ARG A 890 -106.12 -42.62 33.83
N GLU A 891 -106.72 -42.42 32.66
CA GLU A 891 -106.02 -42.23 31.39
C GLU A 891 -105.12 -40.98 31.43
N THR A 892 -105.70 -39.85 31.85
CA THR A 892 -105.00 -38.55 31.92
C THR A 892 -103.84 -38.56 32.91
N LEU A 893 -104.00 -39.17 34.09
CA LEU A 893 -102.90 -39.34 35.04
C LEU A 893 -101.77 -40.24 34.48
N LYS A 894 -102.08 -41.28 33.69
CA LYS A 894 -101.08 -42.09 33.01
C LYS A 894 -100.30 -41.29 31.96
N GLN A 895 -100.99 -40.51 31.14
CA GLN A 895 -100.36 -39.67 30.11
C GLN A 895 -99.46 -38.59 30.74
N ALA A 896 -99.92 -37.93 31.81
CA ALA A 896 -99.12 -36.94 32.55
C ALA A 896 -97.89 -37.57 33.22
N ALA A 897 -97.98 -38.81 33.73
CA ALA A 897 -96.84 -39.54 34.29
C ALA A 897 -95.82 -39.92 33.19
N ALA A 898 -96.28 -40.38 32.02
CA ALA A 898 -95.42 -40.68 30.89
C ALA A 898 -94.69 -39.42 30.38
N GLN A 899 -95.40 -38.30 30.21
CA GLN A 899 -94.79 -37.02 29.83
C GLN A 899 -93.74 -36.55 30.85
N LYS A 900 -94.01 -36.65 32.16
CA LYS A 900 -93.01 -36.32 33.18
C LYS A 900 -91.80 -37.24 33.16
N SER A 901 -91.98 -38.53 32.88
CA SER A 901 -90.86 -39.48 32.72
C SER A 901 -89.99 -39.13 31.50
N GLN A 902 -90.62 -38.72 30.40
CA GLN A 902 -89.93 -38.33 29.18
C GLN A 902 -89.21 -36.98 29.33
N GLN A 903 -89.82 -36.02 30.04
CA GLN A 903 -89.16 -34.75 30.41
C GLN A 903 -87.97 -34.97 31.36
N LEU A 904 -88.08 -35.88 32.34
CA LEU A 904 -86.95 -36.25 33.20
C LEU A 904 -85.81 -36.88 32.40
N SER A 905 -86.10 -37.78 31.45
CA SER A 905 -85.08 -38.37 30.57
C SER A 905 -84.38 -37.30 29.73
N ALA A 906 -85.13 -36.38 29.11
CA ALA A 906 -84.57 -35.29 28.30
C ALA A 906 -83.68 -34.35 29.13
N LEU A 907 -84.14 -33.94 30.33
CA LEU A 907 -83.34 -33.13 31.26
C LEU A 907 -82.08 -33.88 31.73
N GLN A 908 -82.14 -35.21 31.86
CA GLN A 908 -81.00 -36.00 32.30
C GLN A 908 -79.97 -36.19 31.17
N GLU A 909 -80.39 -36.33 29.91
CA GLU A 909 -79.51 -36.24 28.73
C GLU A 909 -78.89 -34.83 28.57
N GLU A 910 -79.67 -33.77 28.81
CA GLU A 910 -79.20 -32.38 28.78
C GLU A 910 -78.13 -32.12 29.85
N ASN A 911 -78.33 -32.62 31.08
CA ASN A 911 -77.32 -32.53 32.15
C ASN A 911 -76.05 -33.33 31.82
N VAL A 912 -76.14 -34.47 31.11
CA VAL A 912 -74.96 -35.21 30.66
C VAL A 912 -74.21 -34.42 29.59
N LYS A 913 -74.90 -33.85 28.59
CA LYS A 913 -74.27 -33.00 27.55
C LYS A 913 -73.56 -31.79 28.15
N LEU A 914 -74.21 -31.07 29.08
CA LEU A 914 -73.61 -29.95 29.81
C LEU A 914 -72.40 -30.38 30.65
N ALA A 915 -72.42 -31.57 31.26
CA ALA A 915 -71.27 -32.10 31.99
C ALA A 915 -70.10 -32.44 31.05
N GLU A 916 -70.35 -32.98 29.86
CA GLU A 916 -69.31 -33.18 28.85
C GLU A 916 -68.75 -31.87 28.28
N GLU A 917 -69.60 -30.87 28.04
CA GLU A 917 -69.17 -29.54 27.56
C GLU A 917 -68.32 -28.80 28.59
N LEU A 918 -68.68 -28.88 29.88
CA LEU A 918 -67.85 -28.38 30.98
C LEU A 918 -66.54 -29.17 31.12
N GLY A 919 -66.52 -30.46 30.76
CA GLY A 919 -65.31 -31.25 30.62
C GLY A 919 -64.41 -30.75 29.50
N ARG A 920 -64.95 -30.68 28.27
CA ARG A 920 -64.23 -30.19 27.07
C ARG A 920 -63.65 -28.78 27.29
N SER A 921 -64.46 -27.84 27.81
CA SER A 921 -64.00 -26.47 28.10
C SER A 921 -62.91 -26.42 29.17
N ARG A 922 -62.96 -27.29 30.19
CA ARG A 922 -61.88 -27.40 31.19
C ARG A 922 -60.59 -27.93 30.58
N ASP A 923 -60.68 -28.96 29.74
CA ASP A 923 -59.50 -29.55 29.09
C ASP A 923 -58.87 -28.54 28.11
N GLU A 924 -59.68 -27.81 27.33
CA GLU A 924 -59.26 -26.66 26.51
C GLU A 924 -58.51 -25.60 27.32
N VAL A 925 -59.02 -25.19 28.48
CA VAL A 925 -58.33 -24.23 29.37
C VAL A 925 -56.98 -24.77 29.84
N THR A 926 -56.88 -26.06 30.21
CA THR A 926 -55.58 -26.64 30.59
C THR A 926 -54.61 -26.81 29.42
N SER A 927 -55.12 -26.95 28.19
CA SER A 927 -54.30 -26.95 26.97
C SER A 927 -53.77 -25.53 26.69
N HIS A 928 -54.65 -24.52 26.75
CA HIS A 928 -54.28 -23.13 26.54
C HIS A 928 -53.28 -22.63 27.61
N GLN A 929 -53.39 -23.09 28.85
CA GLN A 929 -52.43 -22.75 29.91
C GLN A 929 -51.03 -23.34 29.64
N LYS A 930 -50.93 -24.58 29.14
CA LYS A 930 -49.65 -25.17 28.72
C LYS A 930 -49.04 -24.41 27.54
N LEU A 931 -49.85 -24.05 26.55
CA LEU A 931 -49.41 -23.26 25.40
C LEU A 931 -48.91 -21.85 25.84
N GLU A 932 -49.52 -21.24 26.86
CA GLU A 932 -49.05 -19.98 27.44
C GLU A 932 -47.68 -20.16 28.15
N GLU A 933 -47.51 -21.26 28.89
CA GLU A 933 -46.24 -21.62 29.54
C GLU A 933 -45.13 -21.90 28.51
N GLU A 934 -45.38 -22.73 27.49
CA GLU A 934 -44.46 -23.02 26.39
C GLU A 934 -44.09 -21.75 25.60
N ARG A 935 -45.07 -20.89 25.30
CA ARG A 935 -44.87 -19.58 24.70
C ARG A 935 -43.99 -18.67 25.56
N SER A 936 -44.11 -18.73 26.89
CA SER A 936 -43.25 -17.97 27.81
C SER A 936 -41.81 -18.48 27.79
N VAL A 937 -41.60 -19.80 27.71
CA VAL A 937 -40.26 -20.42 27.60
C VAL A 937 -39.61 -20.06 26.26
N LEU A 938 -40.34 -20.18 25.14
CA LEU A 938 -39.88 -19.77 23.81
C LEU A 938 -39.54 -18.28 23.76
N ASN A 939 -40.34 -17.41 24.38
CA ASN A 939 -40.06 -15.97 24.43
C ASN A 939 -38.80 -15.66 25.26
N ASN A 940 -38.56 -16.38 26.36
CA ASN A 940 -37.32 -16.25 27.14
C ASN A 940 -36.10 -16.76 26.38
N GLN A 941 -36.21 -17.88 25.66
CA GLN A 941 -35.15 -18.38 24.76
C GLN A 941 -34.85 -17.40 23.62
N LEU A 942 -35.88 -16.80 23.02
CA LEU A 942 -35.72 -15.77 21.99
C LEU A 942 -35.00 -14.52 22.53
N LEU A 943 -35.31 -14.10 23.76
CA LEU A 943 -34.64 -12.99 24.42
C LEU A 943 -33.16 -13.30 24.70
N GLU A 944 -32.86 -14.52 25.15
CA GLU A 944 -31.49 -14.96 25.43
C GLU A 944 -30.67 -15.13 24.14
N MET A 945 -31.28 -15.63 23.06
CA MET A 945 -30.68 -15.67 21.73
C MET A 945 -30.37 -14.26 21.20
N LYS A 946 -31.31 -13.32 21.28
CA LYS A 946 -31.07 -11.91 20.92
C LYS A 946 -29.98 -11.25 21.77
N LYS A 947 -29.83 -11.66 23.04
CA LYS A 947 -28.73 -11.18 23.88
C LYS A 947 -27.39 -11.70 23.35
N ARG A 948 -27.26 -13.00 23.09
CA ARG A 948 -26.04 -13.60 22.49
C ARG A 948 -25.71 -12.98 21.13
N GLU A 949 -26.71 -12.77 20.28
CA GLU A 949 -26.60 -12.07 19.00
C GLU A 949 -26.03 -10.65 19.18
N SER A 950 -26.55 -9.88 20.14
CA SER A 950 -26.03 -8.53 20.43
C SER A 950 -24.62 -8.50 21.04
N GLU A 951 -24.20 -9.59 21.70
CA GLU A 951 -22.86 -9.75 22.25
C GLU A 951 -21.86 -10.12 21.12
N TYR A 952 -22.22 -11.05 20.24
CA TYR A 952 -21.42 -11.38 19.05
C TYR A 952 -21.30 -10.21 18.05
N ILE A 953 -22.36 -9.42 17.85
CA ILE A 953 -22.28 -8.22 17.00
C ILE A 953 -21.25 -7.23 17.57
N LYS A 954 -21.21 -7.04 18.89
CA LYS A 954 -20.21 -6.19 19.54
C LYS A 954 -18.79 -6.72 19.39
N GLU A 955 -18.55 -8.00 19.67
CA GLU A 955 -17.22 -8.59 19.47
C GLU A 955 -16.77 -8.44 17.99
N THR A 956 -17.68 -8.67 17.04
CA THR A 956 -17.41 -8.51 15.61
C THR A 956 -17.09 -7.05 15.22
N ASP A 957 -17.84 -6.06 15.73
CA ASP A 957 -17.55 -4.65 15.45
C ASP A 957 -16.30 -4.13 16.19
N GLU A 958 -15.97 -4.66 17.38
CA GLU A 958 -14.72 -4.37 18.09
C GLU A 958 -13.50 -4.97 17.39
N GLU A 959 -13.57 -6.22 16.91
CA GLU A 959 -12.54 -6.84 16.05
C GLU A 959 -12.38 -6.06 14.74
N LYS A 960 -13.48 -5.71 14.08
CA LYS A 960 -13.49 -4.92 12.84
C LYS A 960 -12.91 -3.52 13.04
N ALA A 961 -13.18 -2.85 14.16
CA ALA A 961 -12.55 -1.57 14.51
C ALA A 961 -11.04 -1.74 14.80
N SER A 962 -10.65 -2.83 15.45
CA SER A 962 -9.23 -3.18 15.69
C SER A 962 -8.48 -3.46 14.37
N LEU A 963 -9.06 -4.26 13.48
CA LEU A 963 -8.55 -4.54 12.14
C LEU A 963 -8.48 -3.28 11.29
N GLN A 964 -9.52 -2.44 11.28
CA GLN A 964 -9.51 -1.17 10.54
C GLN A 964 -8.46 -0.20 11.08
N LYS A 965 -8.21 -0.19 12.40
CA LYS A 965 -7.11 0.57 13.01
C LYS A 965 -5.74 0.00 12.60
N SER A 966 -5.57 -1.32 12.57
CA SER A 966 -4.35 -1.96 12.08
C SER A 966 -4.11 -1.63 10.61
N ILE A 967 -5.13 -1.72 9.75
CA ILE A 967 -5.06 -1.37 8.33
C ILE A 967 -4.64 0.10 8.15
N ARG A 968 -5.21 1.04 8.92
CA ARG A 968 -4.81 2.46 8.88
C ARG A 968 -3.34 2.68 9.25
N VAL A 969 -2.81 1.93 10.22
CA VAL A 969 -1.38 1.98 10.60
C VAL A 969 -0.51 1.37 9.50
N THR A 970 -0.86 0.21 8.96
CA THR A 970 -0.12 -0.43 7.86
C THR A 970 -0.14 0.44 6.59
N SER A 971 -1.25 1.10 6.26
CA SER A 971 -1.32 2.02 5.12
C SER A 971 -0.48 3.28 5.33
N ALA A 972 -0.38 3.79 6.55
CA ALA A 972 0.49 4.92 6.85
C ALA A 972 1.97 4.55 6.69
N LEU A 973 2.38 3.39 7.23
CA LEU A 973 3.72 2.84 7.05
C LEU A 973 4.06 2.54 5.57
N LEU A 974 3.09 2.07 4.79
CA LEU A 974 3.24 1.94 3.34
C LEU A 974 3.51 3.29 2.68
N THR A 975 2.68 4.32 2.94
CA THR A 975 2.90 5.65 2.35
C THR A 975 4.23 6.30 2.78
N GLU A 976 4.71 6.01 3.99
CA GLU A 976 6.03 6.44 4.47
C GLU A 976 7.16 5.72 3.71
N LYS A 977 7.03 4.40 3.48
CA LYS A 977 7.99 3.62 2.71
C LYS A 977 7.97 3.92 1.22
N ASP A 978 6.81 4.23 0.64
CA ASP A 978 6.69 4.69 -0.75
C ASP A 978 7.39 6.05 -0.95
N ALA A 979 7.24 6.98 0.01
CA ALA A 979 7.95 8.26 -0.01
C ALA A 979 9.48 8.09 0.16
N GLU A 980 9.91 7.15 1.00
CA GLU A 980 11.33 6.81 1.18
C GLU A 980 11.93 6.13 -0.07
N LEU A 981 11.19 5.22 -0.70
CA LEU A 981 11.57 4.61 -1.98
C LEU A 981 11.66 5.65 -3.10
N GLU A 982 10.75 6.62 -3.16
CA GLU A 982 10.80 7.68 -4.16
C GLU A 982 11.98 8.65 -3.90
N LYS A 983 12.32 8.92 -2.64
CA LYS A 983 13.55 9.64 -2.29
C LYS A 983 14.80 8.88 -2.76
N LEU A 984 14.89 7.58 -2.48
CA LEU A 984 16.00 6.72 -2.91
C LEU A 984 16.10 6.59 -4.44
N ARG A 985 14.97 6.55 -5.16
CA ARG A 985 14.94 6.62 -6.64
C ARG A 985 15.55 7.91 -7.16
N ASN A 986 15.23 9.05 -6.56
CA ASN A 986 15.79 10.35 -6.93
C ASN A 986 17.29 10.44 -6.61
N GLU A 987 17.76 9.82 -5.53
CA GLU A 987 19.19 9.72 -5.21
C GLU A 987 19.92 8.82 -6.23
N VAL A 988 19.32 7.69 -6.62
CA VAL A 988 19.85 6.80 -7.67
C VAL A 988 19.87 7.46 -9.06
N THR A 989 18.92 8.33 -9.42
CA THR A 989 18.98 9.06 -10.70
C THR A 989 20.07 10.13 -10.70
N VAL A 990 20.30 10.83 -9.59
CA VAL A 990 21.44 11.75 -9.42
C VAL A 990 22.77 10.98 -9.55
N LEU A 991 22.96 9.91 -8.79
CA LEU A 991 24.16 9.08 -8.83
C LEU A 991 24.41 8.46 -10.22
N ARG A 992 23.36 8.12 -10.97
CA ARG A 992 23.48 7.69 -12.39
C ARG A 992 23.95 8.83 -13.31
N GLY A 993 23.49 10.07 -13.07
CA GLY A 993 23.97 11.26 -13.76
C GLY A 993 25.45 11.55 -13.49
N GLU A 994 25.86 11.51 -12.22
CA GLU A 994 27.25 11.68 -11.81
C GLU A 994 28.16 10.59 -12.40
N ASN A 995 27.72 9.33 -12.40
CA ASN A 995 28.43 8.21 -13.03
C ASN A 995 28.55 8.38 -14.56
N ALA A 996 27.54 8.94 -15.22
CA ALA A 996 27.63 9.29 -16.64
C ALA A 996 28.67 10.40 -16.91
N SER A 997 28.70 11.45 -16.07
CA SER A 997 29.75 12.48 -16.14
C SER A 997 31.14 11.92 -15.83
N ALA A 998 31.28 11.03 -14.84
CA ALA A 998 32.54 10.37 -14.52
C ALA A 998 33.06 9.51 -15.71
N LYS A 999 32.16 8.79 -16.40
CA LYS A 999 32.50 8.05 -17.63
C LYS A 999 32.90 8.98 -18.79
N SER A 1000 32.24 10.13 -18.93
CA SER A 1000 32.62 11.15 -19.91
C SER A 1000 34.03 11.69 -19.62
N LEU A 1001 34.31 12.08 -18.38
CA LEU A 1001 35.63 12.52 -17.93
C LEU A 1001 36.71 11.43 -18.13
N HIS A 1002 36.39 10.16 -17.83
CA HIS A 1002 37.31 9.05 -18.07
C HIS A 1002 37.65 8.86 -19.56
N SER A 1003 36.67 9.01 -20.46
CA SER A 1003 36.89 8.97 -21.91
C SER A 1003 37.76 10.14 -22.41
N VAL A 1004 37.57 11.34 -21.84
CA VAL A 1004 38.44 12.50 -22.11
C VAL A 1004 39.87 12.23 -21.62
N VAL A 1005 40.06 11.72 -20.40
CA VAL A 1005 41.39 11.34 -19.87
C VAL A 1005 42.06 10.29 -20.75
N GLN A 1006 41.36 9.22 -21.13
CA GLN A 1006 41.88 8.17 -22.02
C GLN A 1006 42.30 8.72 -23.39
N THR A 1007 41.57 9.73 -23.91
CA THR A 1007 41.92 10.41 -25.17
C THR A 1007 43.19 11.25 -25.00
N LEU A 1008 43.31 12.02 -23.91
CA LEU A 1008 44.49 12.81 -23.58
C LEU A 1008 45.73 11.94 -23.34
N GLU A 1009 45.58 10.76 -22.71
CA GLU A 1009 46.66 9.78 -22.56
C GLU A 1009 47.10 9.20 -23.92
N SER A 1010 46.14 8.89 -24.79
CA SER A 1010 46.42 8.46 -26.17
C SER A 1010 47.23 9.51 -26.94
N ASP A 1011 46.85 10.80 -26.83
CA ASP A 1011 47.55 11.90 -27.50
C ASP A 1011 48.90 12.23 -26.86
N LYS A 1012 49.03 12.11 -25.53
CA LYS A 1012 50.32 12.17 -24.84
C LYS A 1012 51.30 11.13 -25.40
N VAL A 1013 50.89 9.87 -25.54
CA VAL A 1013 51.76 8.81 -26.09
C VAL A 1013 52.13 9.08 -27.56
N LYS A 1014 51.20 9.63 -28.37
CA LYS A 1014 51.50 10.06 -29.76
C LYS A 1014 52.49 11.22 -29.81
N LEU A 1015 52.42 12.16 -28.86
CA LEU A 1015 53.36 13.29 -28.73
C LEU A 1015 54.73 12.82 -28.25
N GLU A 1016 54.81 11.94 -27.25
CA GLU A 1016 56.06 11.33 -26.79
C GLU A 1016 56.76 10.55 -27.92
N LEU A 1017 56.00 9.80 -28.73
CA LEU A 1017 56.51 9.14 -29.95
C LEU A 1017 57.03 10.15 -30.98
N LYS A 1018 56.31 11.26 -31.24
CA LYS A 1018 56.78 12.33 -32.14
C LYS A 1018 58.06 12.98 -31.65
N VAL A 1019 58.15 13.34 -30.36
CA VAL A 1019 59.36 13.91 -29.74
C VAL A 1019 60.54 12.96 -29.91
N LYS A 1020 60.36 11.69 -29.56
CA LYS A 1020 61.41 10.65 -29.66
C LYS A 1020 61.88 10.41 -31.10
N ASN A 1021 60.98 10.56 -32.08
CA ASN A 1021 61.33 10.45 -33.51
C ASN A 1021 62.07 11.70 -34.02
N LEU A 1022 61.65 12.91 -33.59
CA LEU A 1022 62.36 14.16 -33.88
C LEU A 1022 63.77 14.19 -33.25
N GLU A 1023 63.93 13.66 -32.04
CA GLU A 1023 65.25 13.48 -31.43
C GLU A 1023 66.17 12.56 -32.25
N LEU A 1024 65.62 11.49 -32.83
CA LEU A 1024 66.37 10.58 -33.69
C LEU A 1024 66.77 11.28 -35.00
N GLN A 1025 65.86 12.00 -35.64
CA GLN A 1025 66.15 12.81 -36.83
C GLN A 1025 67.19 13.91 -36.56
N LEU A 1026 67.16 14.54 -35.39
CA LEU A 1026 68.19 15.51 -34.97
C LEU A 1026 69.56 14.85 -34.75
N LYS A 1027 69.59 13.65 -34.13
CA LYS A 1027 70.82 12.85 -33.98
C LYS A 1027 71.38 12.36 -35.33
N GLU A 1028 70.52 12.09 -36.30
CA GLU A 1028 70.91 11.66 -37.64
C GLU A 1028 71.39 12.82 -38.53
N ASN A 1029 70.67 13.95 -38.57
CA ASN A 1029 71.15 15.18 -39.23
C ASN A 1029 72.50 15.63 -38.66
N LYS A 1030 72.69 15.56 -37.34
CA LYS A 1030 73.96 15.91 -36.69
C LYS A 1030 75.10 14.95 -37.06
N ARG A 1031 74.80 13.69 -37.42
CA ARG A 1031 75.78 12.75 -38.00
C ARG A 1031 76.07 13.05 -39.48
N GLN A 1032 75.06 13.35 -40.29
CA GLN A 1032 75.25 13.68 -41.70
C GLN A 1032 76.12 14.94 -41.87
N LEU A 1033 75.85 16.00 -41.09
CA LEU A 1033 76.69 17.20 -41.04
C LEU A 1033 78.16 16.90 -40.67
N SER A 1034 78.41 15.95 -39.76
CA SER A 1034 79.78 15.53 -39.40
C SER A 1034 80.51 14.68 -40.45
N SER A 1035 79.87 14.37 -41.59
CA SER A 1035 80.43 13.50 -42.64
C SER A 1035 80.75 14.21 -43.96
N SER A 1036 80.50 15.52 -44.07
CA SER A 1036 80.71 16.28 -45.31
C SER A 1036 81.16 17.73 -45.08
N SER A 1037 82.39 17.93 -44.61
CA SER A 1037 83.17 19.11 -45.00
C SER A 1037 84.66 18.78 -45.02
N GLY A 1038 85.27 19.02 -46.18
CA GLY A 1038 86.66 18.68 -46.48
C GLY A 1038 87.14 19.44 -47.70
N ASN A 1039 87.09 20.78 -47.64
CA ASN A 1039 87.73 21.70 -48.59
C ASN A 1039 88.00 23.04 -47.87
N THR A 1040 89.20 23.58 -48.03
CA THR A 1040 89.70 24.73 -47.26
C THR A 1040 89.62 26.04 -48.05
N ASP A 1041 88.48 26.31 -48.69
CA ASP A 1041 88.32 27.44 -49.63
C ASP A 1041 86.96 28.16 -49.49
N SER A 1042 86.20 27.87 -48.41
CA SER A 1042 84.89 28.48 -48.14
C SER A 1042 84.85 29.40 -46.91
N GLN A 1043 85.89 29.37 -46.08
CA GLN A 1043 85.89 30.09 -44.79
C GLN A 1043 85.77 31.61 -44.93
N ALA A 1044 86.23 32.23 -46.03
CA ALA A 1044 86.07 33.66 -46.25
C ALA A 1044 84.60 34.06 -46.47
N GLU A 1045 83.83 33.28 -47.24
CA GLU A 1045 82.40 33.53 -47.42
C GLU A 1045 81.55 33.09 -46.21
N GLU A 1046 82.03 32.11 -45.44
CA GLU A 1046 81.39 31.72 -44.18
C GLU A 1046 81.64 32.74 -43.08
N ASP A 1047 82.82 33.36 -42.99
CA ASP A 1047 83.10 34.45 -42.04
C ASP A 1047 82.31 35.72 -42.40
N GLU A 1048 82.19 36.11 -43.68
CA GLU A 1048 81.29 37.22 -44.07
C GLU A 1048 79.83 36.89 -43.76
N ARG A 1049 79.32 35.69 -44.09
CA ARG A 1049 77.94 35.28 -43.75
C ARG A 1049 77.72 35.11 -42.25
N ALA A 1050 78.73 34.73 -41.48
CA ALA A 1050 78.66 34.69 -40.01
C ALA A 1050 78.64 36.12 -39.44
N GLN A 1051 79.38 37.06 -40.02
CA GLN A 1051 79.39 38.46 -39.61
C GLN A 1051 78.10 39.20 -39.99
N GLU A 1052 77.51 38.92 -41.16
CA GLU A 1052 76.15 39.35 -41.52
C GLU A 1052 75.10 38.71 -40.61
N SER A 1053 75.21 37.41 -40.32
CA SER A 1053 74.30 36.72 -39.39
C SER A 1053 74.41 37.29 -37.98
N GLN A 1054 75.62 37.62 -37.50
CA GLN A 1054 75.82 38.26 -36.20
C GLN A 1054 75.24 39.68 -36.18
N GLN A 1055 75.44 40.48 -37.24
CA GLN A 1055 74.78 41.80 -37.36
C GLN A 1055 73.25 41.66 -37.40
N MET A 1056 72.71 40.62 -38.03
CA MET A 1056 71.27 40.35 -38.04
C MET A 1056 70.75 39.87 -36.68
N ILE A 1057 71.53 39.08 -35.95
CA ILE A 1057 71.26 38.68 -34.56
C ILE A 1057 71.32 39.88 -33.63
N ASP A 1058 72.29 40.77 -33.77
CA ASP A 1058 72.45 41.98 -32.95
C ASP A 1058 71.34 43.01 -33.26
N PHE A 1059 70.93 43.13 -34.53
CA PHE A 1059 69.75 43.90 -34.92
C PHE A 1059 68.46 43.28 -34.34
N LEU A 1060 68.28 41.96 -34.43
CA LEU A 1060 67.13 41.28 -33.82
C LEU A 1060 67.14 41.42 -32.30
N ASN A 1061 68.30 41.36 -31.63
CA ASN A 1061 68.44 41.60 -30.21
C ASN A 1061 68.11 43.06 -29.85
N SER A 1062 68.52 44.04 -30.66
CA SER A 1062 68.10 45.44 -30.50
C SER A 1062 66.59 45.60 -30.66
N VAL A 1063 65.99 44.96 -31.66
CA VAL A 1063 64.53 44.98 -31.90
C VAL A 1063 63.77 44.23 -30.80
N ILE A 1064 64.32 43.15 -30.24
CA ILE A 1064 63.75 42.41 -29.09
C ILE A 1064 63.84 43.25 -27.83
N VAL A 1065 64.97 43.91 -27.55
CA VAL A 1065 65.13 44.83 -26.40
C VAL A 1065 64.20 46.05 -26.54
N ASP A 1066 64.06 46.62 -27.73
CA ASP A 1066 63.11 47.71 -27.97
C ASP A 1066 61.66 47.23 -27.90
N LEU A 1067 61.32 46.02 -28.37
CA LEU A 1067 60.00 45.42 -28.19
C LEU A 1067 59.71 45.05 -26.73
N GLN A 1068 60.72 44.64 -25.95
CA GLN A 1068 60.59 44.37 -24.53
C GLN A 1068 60.40 45.68 -23.75
N ARG A 1069 61.18 46.73 -24.06
CA ARG A 1069 60.97 48.07 -23.50
C ARG A 1069 59.60 48.62 -23.87
N LYS A 1070 59.16 48.46 -25.13
CA LYS A 1070 57.84 48.90 -25.59
C LYS A 1070 56.69 48.08 -25.00
N ASN A 1071 56.92 46.80 -24.67
CA ASN A 1071 55.99 46.00 -23.87
C ASN A 1071 56.00 46.41 -22.38
N GLN A 1072 57.13 46.85 -21.83
CA GLN A 1072 57.19 47.44 -20.48
C GLN A 1072 56.47 48.80 -20.44
N ASP A 1073 56.66 49.67 -21.43
CA ASP A 1073 55.91 50.92 -21.60
C ASP A 1073 54.41 50.66 -21.75
N LEU A 1074 54.02 49.69 -22.60
CA LEU A 1074 52.62 49.29 -22.76
C LEU A 1074 52.07 48.65 -21.48
N LYS A 1075 52.85 47.86 -20.75
CA LYS A 1075 52.44 47.28 -19.46
C LYS A 1075 52.24 48.37 -18.42
N MET A 1076 53.20 49.28 -18.22
CA MET A 1076 53.05 50.46 -17.35
C MET A 1076 51.86 51.32 -17.78
N LYS A 1077 51.59 51.46 -19.08
CA LYS A 1077 50.43 52.23 -19.57
C LYS A 1077 49.11 51.51 -19.30
N VAL A 1078 49.06 50.18 -19.37
CA VAL A 1078 47.89 49.37 -18.94
C VAL A 1078 47.73 49.40 -17.42
N GLU A 1079 48.83 49.37 -16.67
CA GLU A 1079 48.89 49.46 -15.20
C GLU A 1079 48.37 50.83 -14.74
N MET A 1080 48.85 51.93 -15.32
CA MET A 1080 48.32 53.29 -15.11
C MET A 1080 46.86 53.45 -15.55
N MET A 1081 46.41 52.82 -16.64
CA MET A 1081 44.99 52.80 -17.02
C MET A 1081 44.14 51.98 -16.04
N SER A 1082 44.71 50.95 -15.41
CA SER A 1082 44.05 50.15 -14.37
C SER A 1082 43.96 50.92 -13.06
N GLU A 1083 45.02 51.62 -12.65
CA GLU A 1083 45.03 52.54 -11.51
C GLU A 1083 44.05 53.71 -11.69
N ALA A 1084 43.91 54.21 -12.92
CA ALA A 1084 42.91 55.22 -13.28
C ALA A 1084 41.48 54.67 -13.24
N ALA A 1085 41.26 53.41 -13.65
CA ALA A 1085 39.96 52.74 -13.54
C ALA A 1085 39.56 52.39 -12.10
N LEU A 1086 40.54 52.15 -11.21
CA LEU A 1086 40.31 51.83 -9.80
C LEU A 1086 40.11 53.08 -8.93
N ASN A 1087 40.68 54.24 -9.30
CA ASN A 1087 40.33 55.53 -8.71
C ASN A 1087 39.02 56.07 -9.34
N GLY A 1088 37.90 55.45 -8.97
CA GLY A 1088 36.59 55.70 -9.57
C GLY A 1088 36.16 57.17 -9.55
N ASN A 1089 36.22 57.81 -10.71
CA ASN A 1089 35.51 59.06 -11.01
C ASN A 1089 35.08 58.97 -12.49
N GLY A 1090 33.88 58.47 -12.73
CA GLY A 1090 33.29 58.32 -14.07
C GLY A 1090 32.73 59.64 -14.61
N ASP A 1091 32.54 59.66 -15.93
CA ASP A 1091 32.01 60.76 -16.76
C ASP A 1091 32.90 62.03 -16.78
N ASP A 1092 32.99 62.81 -17.87
CA ASP A 1092 32.11 62.91 -19.04
C ASP A 1092 32.91 63.09 -20.37
N LEU A 1093 32.22 63.16 -21.50
CA LEU A 1093 32.75 63.21 -22.86
C LEU A 1093 33.18 64.62 -23.34
N ASN A 1094 34.07 64.62 -24.34
CA ASN A 1094 34.47 65.74 -25.23
C ASN A 1094 35.42 66.81 -24.63
N ASN A 1095 36.62 66.99 -25.21
CA ASN A 1095 36.86 67.87 -26.37
C ASN A 1095 38.37 68.12 -26.61
N TYR A 1096 38.68 68.74 -27.74
CA TYR A 1096 39.99 69.11 -28.28
C TYR A 1096 40.75 70.24 -27.53
N ASP A 1097 42.08 70.13 -27.61
CA ASP A 1097 43.09 71.22 -27.75
C ASP A 1097 43.55 72.10 -26.57
N SER A 1098 44.70 72.76 -26.82
CA SER A 1098 45.42 73.79 -26.05
C SER A 1098 46.45 73.34 -24.99
N ASP A 1099 47.61 73.98 -25.07
CA ASP A 1099 48.81 73.81 -24.24
C ASP A 1099 48.74 74.40 -22.82
N ASP A 1100 49.75 73.98 -22.03
CA ASP A 1100 50.49 74.75 -21.01
C ASP A 1100 49.87 75.06 -19.62
N GLN A 1101 50.63 74.64 -18.59
CA GLN A 1101 50.57 75.05 -17.17
C GLN A 1101 49.28 74.69 -16.38
N GLU A 1102 49.30 74.43 -15.07
CA GLU A 1102 50.32 74.68 -14.03
C GLU A 1102 50.38 73.53 -12.97
N LYS A 1103 51.34 73.57 -12.04
CA LYS A 1103 51.57 72.49 -11.04
C LYS A 1103 50.63 72.60 -9.83
N GLN A 1104 49.97 71.50 -9.45
CA GLN A 1104 49.51 71.28 -8.07
C GLN A 1104 50.13 70.01 -7.48
N SER A 1105 50.72 70.13 -6.29
CA SER A 1105 51.40 69.04 -5.60
C SER A 1105 50.45 68.28 -4.65
N LYS A 1106 50.40 66.96 -4.79
CA LYS A 1106 49.83 66.09 -3.75
C LYS A 1106 50.70 66.22 -2.48
N LYS A 1107 50.09 66.47 -1.33
CA LYS A 1107 50.81 66.61 -0.05
C LYS A 1107 51.36 65.24 0.38
N LYS A 1108 52.61 65.21 0.86
CA LYS A 1108 53.18 64.01 1.49
C LYS A 1108 52.48 63.71 2.84
N PRO A 1109 52.49 62.45 3.30
CA PRO A 1109 52.18 62.11 4.69
C PRO A 1109 53.09 62.90 5.66
N ARG A 1110 52.61 63.07 6.89
CA ARG A 1110 53.38 63.66 7.98
C ARG A 1110 54.04 62.57 8.81
N LEU A 1111 55.30 62.79 9.18
CA LEU A 1111 56.07 61.85 9.99
C LEU A 1111 55.84 62.12 11.47
N PHE A 1112 55.93 61.08 12.30
CA PHE A 1112 55.83 61.19 13.75
C PHE A 1112 56.78 60.18 14.40
N CYS A 1113 57.50 60.63 15.42
CA CYS A 1113 58.44 59.81 16.17
C CYS A 1113 57.92 59.55 17.59
N ASP A 1114 57.43 58.33 17.82
CA ASP A 1114 56.85 57.88 19.11
C ASP A 1114 57.88 57.91 20.27
N ILE A 1115 59.18 57.96 19.96
CA ILE A 1115 60.28 57.98 20.93
C ILE A 1115 60.56 59.40 21.47
N CYS A 1116 60.13 60.46 20.78
CA CYS A 1116 60.38 61.85 21.20
C CYS A 1116 59.18 62.82 21.08
N ASP A 1117 57.99 62.32 20.75
CA ASP A 1117 56.78 63.12 20.45
C ASP A 1117 57.01 64.18 19.34
N CYS A 1118 57.94 63.89 18.41
CA CYS A 1118 58.36 64.83 17.37
C CYS A 1118 57.54 64.64 16.08
N PHE A 1119 56.93 65.71 15.56
CA PHE A 1119 56.27 65.71 14.24
C PHE A 1119 57.19 66.26 13.14
N ASP A 1120 57.07 65.70 11.93
CA ASP A 1120 57.64 66.18 10.65
C ASP A 1120 59.18 66.33 10.61
N LEU A 1121 59.92 65.75 11.57
CA LEU A 1121 61.39 65.84 11.67
C LEU A 1121 62.12 64.55 11.29
N HIS A 1122 61.63 63.40 11.76
CA HIS A 1122 62.13 62.05 11.47
C HIS A 1122 61.00 61.06 11.77
N ASP A 1123 61.13 59.82 11.26
CA ASP A 1123 60.25 58.72 11.63
C ASP A 1123 60.73 58.04 12.92
N THR A 1124 59.97 57.09 13.47
CA THR A 1124 60.27 56.46 14.76
C THR A 1124 61.59 55.67 14.74
N GLU A 1125 61.94 55.01 13.64
CA GLU A 1125 63.16 54.20 13.52
C GLU A 1125 64.46 55.02 13.33
N ASP A 1126 64.34 56.29 12.89
CA ASP A 1126 65.47 57.20 12.67
C ASP A 1126 65.83 58.02 13.95
N CYS A 1127 65.31 57.65 15.12
CA CYS A 1127 65.42 58.49 16.32
C CYS A 1127 66.86 58.55 16.86
N PRO A 1128 67.52 59.73 16.92
CA PRO A 1128 68.92 59.82 17.36
C PRO A 1128 69.12 59.41 18.84
N THR A 1129 68.05 59.43 19.64
CA THR A 1129 68.03 58.93 21.02
C THR A 1129 68.27 57.42 21.11
N GLN A 1130 67.90 56.67 20.07
CA GLN A 1130 68.01 55.20 19.97
C GLN A 1130 69.48 54.73 19.87
N ALA A 1131 70.40 55.63 19.50
CA ALA A 1131 71.83 55.35 19.35
C ALA A 1131 72.69 55.68 20.58
N GLN A 1132 72.10 56.10 21.72
CA GLN A 1132 72.86 56.55 22.91
C GLN A 1132 72.83 55.59 24.12
N ILE A 1133 72.35 54.35 23.99
CA ILE A 1133 72.41 53.34 25.06
C ILE A 1133 73.38 52.22 24.65
N SER A 1134 74.66 52.36 25.02
CA SER A 1134 75.69 51.32 24.89
C SER A 1134 76.90 51.64 25.77
N GLU A 1135 76.90 51.15 27.01
CA GLU A 1135 78.12 50.87 27.80
C GLU A 1135 77.76 50.02 29.02
N ASP A 1136 78.12 48.72 29.00
CA ASP A 1136 77.93 47.79 30.12
C ASP A 1136 79.31 47.42 30.73
N PRO A 1137 79.56 47.65 32.03
CA PRO A 1137 80.81 47.27 32.69
C PRO A 1137 81.03 45.75 32.82
N PRO A 1138 82.25 45.27 33.11
CA PRO A 1138 82.62 43.87 32.92
C PRO A 1138 81.95 42.89 33.89
N HIS A 1139 81.60 41.70 33.39
CA HIS A 1139 81.01 40.62 34.17
C HIS A 1139 81.88 40.19 35.36
N SER A 1140 81.27 40.04 36.53
CA SER A 1140 81.95 39.61 37.75
C SER A 1140 82.34 38.13 37.70
N THR A 1141 83.62 37.84 37.94
CA THR A 1141 84.16 36.47 38.05
C THR A 1141 83.68 35.75 39.30
N HIS A 1142 82.73 34.82 39.16
CA HIS A 1142 82.41 33.83 40.20
C HIS A 1142 82.20 32.43 39.62
N HIS A 1143 83.25 31.61 39.62
CA HIS A 1143 83.16 30.20 39.25
C HIS A 1143 82.66 29.38 40.43
N GLY A 1144 81.43 28.85 40.34
CA GLY A 1144 80.94 27.77 41.21
C GLY A 1144 81.08 26.42 40.49
N SER A 1145 81.53 25.37 41.19
CA SER A 1145 81.56 24.02 40.62
C SER A 1145 80.14 23.46 40.49
N ARG A 1146 79.85 22.74 39.40
CA ARG A 1146 78.52 22.19 39.08
C ARG A 1146 78.17 20.93 39.88
N SER A 1147 78.64 20.87 41.13
CA SER A 1147 78.64 19.69 42.00
C SER A 1147 78.41 20.02 43.49
N GLU A 1148 78.30 21.30 43.86
CA GLU A 1148 77.89 21.71 45.21
C GLU A 1148 76.48 22.28 45.17
N GLU A 1149 75.63 21.83 46.11
CA GLU A 1149 74.24 22.25 46.21
C GLU A 1149 74.15 23.63 46.86
N ARG A 1150 73.45 24.57 46.22
CA ARG A 1150 73.43 25.97 46.64
C ARG A 1150 72.62 26.13 47.93
N PRO A 1151 73.18 26.70 49.02
CA PRO A 1151 72.44 26.87 50.26
C PRO A 1151 71.13 27.62 50.06
N TYR A 1152 70.03 26.96 50.43
CA TYR A 1152 68.68 27.48 50.38
C TYR A 1152 68.04 27.41 51.76
N CYS A 1153 67.35 28.47 52.14
CA CYS A 1153 66.66 28.57 53.41
C CYS A 1153 65.16 28.37 53.20
N GLU A 1154 64.62 27.22 53.59
CA GLU A 1154 63.18 26.91 53.50
C GLU A 1154 62.32 27.72 54.50
N ILE A 1155 62.94 28.45 55.43
CA ILE A 1155 62.21 29.28 56.43
C ILE A 1155 61.91 30.69 55.90
N CYS A 1156 62.77 31.25 55.02
CA CYS A 1156 62.61 32.58 54.45
C CYS A 1156 62.70 32.62 52.91
N GLU A 1157 62.66 31.45 52.26
CA GLU A 1157 62.72 31.23 50.80
C GLU A 1157 63.89 31.90 50.04
N MET A 1158 65.01 32.19 50.73
CA MET A 1158 66.18 32.85 50.13
C MET A 1158 67.38 31.92 49.93
N PHE A 1159 68.03 32.04 48.77
CA PHE A 1159 69.34 31.44 48.49
C PHE A 1159 70.48 32.24 49.13
N GLY A 1160 71.38 31.56 49.84
CA GLY A 1160 72.59 32.13 50.43
C GLY A 1160 72.95 31.60 51.82
N HIS A 1161 72.01 30.97 52.51
CA HIS A 1161 72.22 30.29 53.79
C HIS A 1161 71.31 29.06 53.90
N TRP A 1162 71.53 28.21 54.90
CA TRP A 1162 70.67 27.07 55.21
C TRP A 1162 69.67 27.41 56.32
N ALA A 1163 68.54 26.70 56.37
CA ALA A 1163 67.48 26.90 57.36
C ALA A 1163 67.96 26.92 58.83
N THR A 1164 68.99 26.13 59.17
CA THR A 1164 69.59 26.11 60.54
C THR A 1164 70.26 27.42 60.97
N ASN A 1165 70.42 28.36 60.04
CA ASN A 1165 71.09 29.65 60.23
C ASN A 1165 70.15 30.82 59.89
N CYS A 1166 68.85 30.57 59.73
CA CYS A 1166 67.85 31.63 59.64
C CYS A 1166 67.70 32.33 61.01
N ASN A 1167 67.17 33.54 61.01
CA ASN A 1167 66.98 34.33 62.23
C ASN A 1167 65.47 34.52 62.48
N ASP A 1168 64.96 33.98 63.58
CA ASP A 1168 63.51 33.74 63.81
C ASP A 1168 62.61 34.99 63.71
N ASP A 1169 63.17 36.20 63.85
CA ASP A 1169 62.46 37.48 63.80
C ASP A 1169 62.02 37.92 62.37
N GLU A 1170 62.45 37.24 61.29
CA GLU A 1170 62.08 37.58 59.90
C GLU A 1170 61.24 36.48 59.19
N THR A 1171 60.15 36.07 59.84
CA THR A 1171 59.10 35.22 59.22
C THR A 1171 57.90 36.04 58.70
N PHE A 1172 57.21 35.53 57.67
CA PHE A 1172 56.05 36.14 57.02
C PHE A 1172 54.96 35.09 56.73
#